data_AF-A0A3P3YFD2-F1
#
_entry.id   AF-A0A3P3YFD2-F1
#
_cell.length_a   1.000
_cell.length_b   1.000
_cell.length_c   1.000
_cell.angle_alpha   90.00
_cell.angle_beta   90.00
_cell.angle_gamma   90.00
#
_symmetry.space_group_name_H-M   'P 1'
#
loop_
_entity.id
_entity.type
_entity.pdbx_description
1 polymer ?
#
loop_
_entity_poly.entity_id
_entity_poly.type
_entity_poly.pdbx_seq_one_letter_code
_entity_poly.pdbx_strand_id
1 'polypeptide(L)'
;MILVLVWWFAQVKGGVGLDGQGACTVGELYALVASESGTIRTSFTSIEEVVAIMRDQCDTYDGNDFGELQTRTQINSPLDTDPRRLSEAWVNTWMLNRAINASCLSEYVLGRGSSYVQDNAIPARLVFESTSCIYNQSSNISDICRTDYPACPPYSQVVTHPIRVSDWNAVHGPTCPKFCLDPVRYDNLIDNWIMSFTKPIDLFVDDMLNSSYCSMAVALYFWTPGGTSRYAPSLASYNVTMADAIGYSFPLFWLDTNTPIDQANGILYTRPYQDPVTRHTMITLMLPKYLAGGRFIGMFCADMQLHQLTPVLASFSPTTSSMSIITINGFVIVALPSVLSALFCPGPNCDANGVYNLALGGQVAKLSQSPLDDVRTASRLIESQAIATVTIRAVAYYAVSVPVAGMDQWVLTTLVPSHEIDRAAVWQLTTTDAVLVLDSTSNVGQRFRAHLANKGLHSTMWVATVQAGTTAIASVNGTLPAGESTTISYDLVGVRDSRAAFLTIDVAGAARVGPTCFPPLQVKIPIEPQTIYETFVMDRAVILLVLSTYAITILFLSICAHVVWRFRTCTMMKASSPRFLMTAIAGAFLFATASLAFAVLPTPDAAGLIVCQARWWMTTFGFVTTFSPLFLKTYRIHKVTPTTRRGVHLMRLYRSSRW
;
A
#
# COMPACT_ATOMS: atom_id res chain seq x y z
N MET A 1 -7.33 -31.01 -2.18
CA MET A 1 -8.24 -29.85 -2.22
C MET A 1 -8.21 -29.04 -0.91
N ILE A 2 -7.02 -28.88 -0.29
CA ILE A 2 -6.77 -28.02 0.90
C ILE A 2 -5.51 -27.14 0.68
N LEU A 3 -4.78 -27.33 -0.42
CA LEU A 3 -3.54 -26.60 -0.75
C LEU A 3 -3.74 -25.35 -1.64
N VAL A 4 -4.98 -24.99 -1.96
CA VAL A 4 -5.29 -23.78 -2.78
C VAL A 4 -5.77 -22.60 -1.93
N LEU A 5 -6.10 -22.83 -0.66
CA LEU A 5 -6.62 -21.78 0.24
C LEU A 5 -5.53 -20.97 0.98
N VAL A 6 -4.29 -21.46 1.03
CA VAL A 6 -3.17 -20.75 1.69
C VAL A 6 -2.55 -19.69 0.78
N TRP A 7 -2.66 -19.85 -0.55
CA TRP A 7 -2.18 -18.84 -1.50
C TRP A 7 -3.10 -17.61 -1.59
N TRP A 8 -4.37 -17.75 -1.23
CA TRP A 8 -5.31 -16.63 -1.22
C TRP A 8 -5.16 -15.71 0.01
N PHE A 9 -4.69 -16.23 1.15
CA PHE A 9 -4.42 -15.41 2.34
C PHE A 9 -3.05 -14.73 2.35
N ALA A 10 -2.08 -15.20 1.54
CA ALA A 10 -0.78 -14.56 1.40
C ALA A 10 -0.79 -13.34 0.45
N GLN A 11 -1.84 -13.17 -0.36
CA GLN A 11 -2.01 -11.99 -1.23
C GLN A 11 -2.90 -10.87 -0.63
N VAL A 12 -3.43 -11.05 0.59
CA VAL A 12 -4.20 -10.01 1.31
C VAL A 12 -3.32 -9.20 2.27
N LYS A 13 -1.99 -9.34 2.17
CA LYS A 13 -1.00 -8.40 2.73
C LYS A 13 -0.26 -7.61 1.65
N GLY A 14 -0.87 -7.47 0.47
CA GLY A 14 -0.61 -6.30 -0.38
C GLY A 14 -1.43 -5.16 0.20
N GLY A 15 -0.83 -3.98 0.34
CA GLY A 15 -1.51 -2.78 0.82
C GLY A 15 -2.87 -2.61 0.14
N VAL A 16 -3.79 -1.93 0.83
CA VAL A 16 -4.92 -1.32 0.15
C VAL A 16 -4.31 -0.50 -0.97
N GLY A 17 -4.32 -1.05 -2.18
CA GLY A 17 -4.03 -0.34 -3.40
C GLY A 17 -5.14 0.68 -3.53
N LEU A 18 -4.94 1.82 -2.87
CA LEU A 18 -5.53 3.08 -3.28
C LEU A 18 -4.86 3.39 -4.62
N ASP A 19 -5.33 2.71 -5.68
CA ASP A 19 -5.01 3.05 -7.05
C ASP A 19 -5.39 4.53 -7.24
N GLY A 20 -4.42 5.42 -7.08
CA GLY A 20 -4.50 6.84 -7.41
C GLY A 20 -5.41 7.71 -6.54
N GLN A 21 -5.88 7.28 -5.37
CA GLN A 21 -6.66 8.16 -4.46
C GLN A 21 -5.76 8.76 -3.38
N GLY A 22 -5.55 10.08 -3.45
CA GLY A 22 -4.85 10.86 -2.43
C GLY A 22 -5.63 10.96 -1.11
N ALA A 23 -5.00 11.47 -0.04
CA ALA A 23 -5.63 11.58 1.28
C ALA A 23 -6.70 12.69 1.33
N CYS A 24 -7.96 12.33 1.61
CA CYS A 24 -9.10 13.26 1.66
C CYS A 24 -9.51 13.64 3.08
N THR A 25 -8.94 13.00 4.10
CA THR A 25 -9.14 13.32 5.52
C THR A 25 -7.80 13.24 6.25
N VAL A 26 -7.69 13.90 7.41
CA VAL A 26 -6.48 13.82 8.24
C VAL A 26 -6.22 12.37 8.71
N GLY A 27 -7.27 11.57 8.92
CA GLY A 27 -7.13 10.15 9.27
C GLY A 27 -6.58 9.29 8.12
N GLU A 28 -7.04 9.54 6.89
CA GLU A 28 -6.49 8.89 5.68
C GLU A 28 -5.05 9.33 5.40
N LEU A 29 -4.74 10.62 5.60
CA LEU A 29 -3.37 11.12 5.52
C LEU A 29 -2.48 10.37 6.51
N TYR A 30 -2.92 10.24 7.76
CA TYR A 30 -2.19 9.46 8.77
C TYR A 30 -1.95 8.02 8.33
N ALA A 31 -2.95 7.34 7.78
CA ALA A 31 -2.81 5.97 7.29
C ALA A 31 -1.82 5.86 6.13
N LEU A 32 -1.84 6.80 5.17
CA LEU A 32 -0.88 6.84 4.06
C LEU A 32 0.56 7.09 4.56
N VAL A 33 0.74 8.07 5.45
CA VAL A 33 2.07 8.38 6.02
C VAL A 33 2.59 7.19 6.84
N ALA A 34 1.74 6.51 7.59
CA ALA A 34 2.11 5.30 8.33
C ALA A 34 2.44 4.11 7.42
N SER A 35 1.75 3.98 6.29
CA SER A 35 2.10 2.98 5.28
C SER A 35 3.47 3.27 4.66
N GLU A 36 3.72 4.53 4.30
CA GLU A 36 4.98 4.94 3.69
C GLU A 36 6.17 4.84 4.67
N SER A 37 5.94 5.07 5.97
CA SER A 37 6.97 4.85 6.98
C SER A 37 7.45 3.39 7.03
N GLY A 38 6.57 2.44 6.70
CA GLY A 38 6.92 1.03 6.48
C GLY A 38 7.80 0.81 5.25
N THR A 39 7.50 1.48 4.13
CA THR A 39 8.33 1.45 2.90
C THR A 39 9.72 2.04 3.15
N ILE A 40 9.81 3.13 3.91
CA ILE A 40 11.10 3.72 4.28
C ILE A 40 11.91 2.74 5.14
N ARG A 41 11.28 2.04 6.09
CA ARG A 41 11.96 1.07 6.96
C ARG A 41 12.62 -0.08 6.18
N THR A 42 12.03 -0.55 5.09
CA THR A 42 12.65 -1.62 4.30
C THR A 42 13.99 -1.19 3.69
N SER A 43 14.15 0.10 3.38
CA SER A 43 15.41 0.66 2.86
C SER A 43 16.55 0.60 3.88
N PHE A 44 16.25 0.70 5.18
CA PHE A 44 17.25 0.57 6.25
C PHE A 44 17.57 -0.89 6.59
N THR A 45 16.61 -1.80 6.41
CA THR A 45 16.80 -3.19 6.83
C THR A 45 17.94 -3.85 6.05
N SER A 46 18.08 -3.56 4.76
CA SER A 46 19.15 -4.14 3.94
C SER A 46 20.56 -3.73 4.38
N ILE A 47 20.77 -2.48 4.78
CA ILE A 47 22.08 -2.01 5.23
C ILE A 47 22.40 -2.49 6.66
N GLU A 48 21.38 -2.58 7.53
CA GLU A 48 21.50 -3.21 8.84
C GLU A 48 21.92 -4.68 8.73
N GLU A 49 21.32 -5.42 7.79
CA GLU A 49 21.69 -6.81 7.48
C GLU A 49 23.12 -6.92 6.95
N VAL A 50 23.56 -6.03 6.06
CA VAL A 50 24.95 -6.01 5.56
C VAL A 50 25.95 -5.83 6.70
N VAL A 51 25.72 -4.88 7.61
CA VAL A 51 26.59 -4.64 8.76
C VAL A 51 26.59 -5.83 9.73
N ALA A 52 25.45 -6.50 9.91
CA ALA A 52 25.37 -7.73 10.69
C ALA A 52 26.14 -8.90 10.04
N ILE A 53 25.99 -9.09 8.72
CA ILE A 53 26.75 -10.12 7.97
C ILE A 53 28.25 -9.84 8.08
N MET A 54 28.67 -8.59 7.93
CA MET A 54 30.08 -8.18 8.08
C MET A 54 30.64 -8.54 9.46
N ARG A 55 29.87 -8.29 10.53
CA ARG A 55 30.23 -8.72 11.89
C ARG A 55 30.37 -10.24 11.98
N ASP A 56 29.41 -10.98 11.43
CA ASP A 56 29.40 -12.45 11.51
C ASP A 56 30.54 -13.07 10.67
N GLN A 57 30.92 -12.46 9.55
CA GLN A 57 32.11 -12.81 8.77
C GLN A 57 33.40 -12.59 9.58
N CYS A 58 33.52 -11.47 10.29
CA CYS A 58 34.64 -11.23 11.20
C CYS A 58 34.70 -12.24 12.35
N ASP A 59 33.56 -12.64 12.90
CA ASP A 59 33.49 -13.64 13.99
C ASP A 59 33.87 -15.05 13.56
N THR A 60 33.58 -15.41 12.31
CA THR A 60 33.88 -16.74 11.75
C THR A 60 35.23 -16.81 11.03
N TYR A 61 35.90 -15.67 10.85
CA TYR A 61 37.17 -15.61 10.14
C TYR A 61 38.30 -16.28 10.92
N ASP A 62 38.67 -17.50 10.49
CA ASP A 62 39.89 -18.14 10.92
C ASP A 62 41.04 -17.74 9.99
N GLY A 63 41.84 -16.74 10.39
CA GLY A 63 43.06 -16.33 9.68
C GLY A 63 44.16 -17.39 9.56
N ASN A 64 43.83 -18.69 9.68
CA ASN A 64 44.71 -19.83 9.43
C ASN A 64 44.53 -20.43 8.01
N ASP A 65 43.47 -20.07 7.26
CA ASP A 65 43.17 -20.66 5.94
C ASP A 65 43.64 -19.84 4.73
N PHE A 66 44.17 -18.63 4.94
CA PHE A 66 44.85 -17.86 3.89
C PHE A 66 46.29 -17.58 4.31
N GLY A 67 47.22 -18.21 3.60
CA GLY A 67 48.64 -18.13 3.82
C GLY A 67 49.16 -16.69 3.81
N GLU A 68 50.18 -16.50 4.66
CA GLU A 68 50.97 -15.28 4.85
C GLU A 68 50.14 -14.06 5.29
N LEU A 69 50.55 -13.45 6.41
CA LEU A 69 50.32 -12.03 6.66
C LEU A 69 50.72 -11.31 5.37
N GLN A 70 49.75 -10.91 4.53
CA GLN A 70 50.07 -10.11 3.35
C GLN A 70 50.80 -8.88 3.86
N THR A 71 52.09 -8.84 3.55
CA THR A 71 52.96 -7.72 3.82
C THR A 71 52.32 -6.51 3.18
N ARG A 72 52.11 -5.45 3.97
CA ARG A 72 51.54 -4.17 3.54
C ARG A 72 52.09 -3.83 2.15
N THR A 73 51.29 -3.94 1.10
CA THR A 73 51.74 -3.46 -0.20
C THR A 73 51.81 -1.95 -0.09
N GLN A 74 53.00 -1.40 -0.29
CA GLN A 74 53.15 0.05 -0.41
C GLN A 74 52.23 0.51 -1.53
N ILE A 75 51.41 1.51 -1.23
CA ILE A 75 50.60 2.18 -2.25
C ILE A 75 51.56 2.92 -3.16
N ASN A 76 51.58 2.50 -4.43
CA ASN A 76 52.56 2.99 -5.40
C ASN A 76 52.18 4.38 -5.96
N SER A 77 50.98 4.91 -5.69
CA SER A 77 50.52 6.20 -6.23
C SER A 77 49.46 6.92 -5.36
N PRO A 78 49.56 8.25 -5.16
CA PRO A 78 48.51 9.09 -4.55
C PRO A 78 47.21 9.18 -5.37
N LEU A 79 47.22 8.68 -6.61
CA LEU A 79 46.07 8.64 -7.52
C LEU A 79 45.40 7.25 -7.57
N ASP A 80 45.75 6.34 -6.66
CA ASP A 80 45.11 5.04 -6.60
C ASP A 80 43.62 5.20 -6.27
N THR A 81 42.76 4.46 -6.98
CA THR A 81 41.30 4.45 -6.83
C THR A 81 40.76 3.06 -6.48
N ASP A 82 41.66 2.08 -6.30
CA ASP A 82 41.30 0.70 -5.93
C ASP A 82 40.85 0.64 -4.45
N PRO A 83 39.57 0.36 -4.16
CA PRO A 83 39.03 0.38 -2.81
C PRO A 83 39.78 -0.54 -1.84
N ARG A 84 40.32 -1.67 -2.31
CA ARG A 84 41.05 -2.63 -1.47
C ARG A 84 42.38 -2.06 -1.01
N ARG A 85 43.17 -1.53 -1.95
CA ARG A 85 44.47 -0.90 -1.65
C ARG A 85 44.31 0.35 -0.79
N LEU A 86 43.18 1.04 -0.96
CA LEU A 86 42.83 2.20 -0.16
C LEU A 86 42.41 1.81 1.25
N SER A 87 41.60 0.76 1.42
CA SER A 87 41.31 0.21 2.75
C SER A 87 42.59 -0.16 3.49
N GLU A 88 43.55 -0.77 2.79
CA GLU A 88 44.85 -1.14 3.37
C GLU A 88 45.74 0.05 3.78
N ALA A 89 45.62 1.22 3.12
CA ALA A 89 46.30 2.44 3.60
C ALA A 89 45.74 2.96 4.92
N TRP A 90 44.42 2.86 5.09
CA TRP A 90 43.69 3.52 6.15
C TRP A 90 43.66 2.74 7.46
N VAL A 91 44.23 1.53 7.43
CA VAL A 91 44.47 0.61 8.55
C VAL A 91 45.28 1.24 9.71
N ASN A 92 45.91 2.42 9.55
CA ASN A 92 46.81 2.97 10.60
C ASN A 92 46.82 4.50 10.80
N THR A 93 46.02 5.30 10.11
CA THR A 93 46.26 6.76 10.08
C THR A 93 45.74 7.57 11.27
N TRP A 94 45.23 6.95 12.33
CA TRP A 94 44.62 7.68 13.46
C TRP A 94 45.28 7.33 14.80
N MET A 95 46.44 7.94 15.06
CA MET A 95 47.05 7.93 16.40
C MET A 95 46.24 8.83 17.35
N LEU A 96 45.24 8.27 18.01
CA LEU A 96 44.72 8.82 19.25
C LEU A 96 45.47 8.14 20.38
N ASN A 97 46.47 8.81 20.96
CA ASN A 97 47.25 8.30 22.08
C ASN A 97 46.44 8.02 23.37
N ARG A 98 45.10 8.10 23.36
CA ARG A 98 44.21 7.75 24.48
C ARG A 98 42.84 7.31 23.99
N ALA A 99 42.34 6.20 24.53
CA ALA A 99 41.01 5.69 24.25
C ALA A 99 39.93 6.59 24.85
N ILE A 100 39.06 7.19 24.03
CA ILE A 100 37.99 8.08 24.50
C ILE A 100 36.68 7.30 24.65
N ASN A 101 36.01 7.49 25.78
CA ASN A 101 34.65 7.05 26.03
C ASN A 101 33.69 7.98 25.28
N ALA A 102 33.10 7.48 24.19
CA ALA A 102 32.16 8.22 23.35
C ALA A 102 30.89 8.67 24.11
N SER A 103 30.46 7.91 25.12
CA SER A 103 29.34 8.27 26.01
C SER A 103 29.61 9.55 26.80
N CYS A 104 30.88 9.78 27.16
CA CYS A 104 31.32 10.98 27.87
C CYS A 104 31.51 12.18 26.93
N LEU A 105 31.82 11.92 25.65
CA LEU A 105 31.92 12.95 24.63
C LEU A 105 30.56 13.60 24.35
N SER A 106 29.48 12.80 24.26
CA SER A 106 28.13 13.34 24.06
C SER A 106 27.69 14.22 25.23
N GLU A 107 27.92 13.79 26.48
CA GLU A 107 27.66 14.61 27.67
C GLU A 107 28.50 15.89 27.73
N TYR A 108 29.77 15.85 27.30
CA TYR A 108 30.64 17.03 27.25
C TYR A 108 30.19 18.04 26.19
N VAL A 109 29.79 17.56 25.01
CA VAL A 109 29.27 18.39 23.91
C VAL A 109 27.89 18.97 24.27
N LEU A 110 27.01 18.17 24.89
CA LEU A 110 25.67 18.59 25.31
C LEU A 110 25.70 19.52 26.54
N GLY A 111 26.58 19.26 27.51
CA GLY A 111 26.64 19.97 28.80
C GLY A 111 27.19 21.39 28.73
N ARG A 112 27.89 21.77 27.65
CA ARG A 112 28.41 23.13 27.48
C ARG A 112 27.47 24.08 26.74
N GLY A 113 26.34 23.60 26.21
CA GLY A 113 25.43 24.44 25.41
C GLY A 113 26.14 25.10 24.22
N SER A 114 27.31 24.57 23.80
CA SER A 114 28.08 25.13 22.71
C SER A 114 27.30 24.90 21.43
N SER A 115 26.80 26.00 20.85
CA SER A 115 26.39 26.06 19.46
C SER A 115 27.39 25.29 18.62
N TYR A 116 26.88 24.35 17.84
CA TYR A 116 27.58 23.42 16.95
C TYR A 116 28.62 24.17 16.11
N VAL A 117 29.83 24.39 16.65
CA VAL A 117 30.86 25.16 15.96
C VAL A 117 31.46 24.22 14.93
N GLN A 118 31.20 24.54 13.67
CA GLN A 118 31.83 24.01 12.46
C GLN A 118 33.37 24.14 12.41
N ASP A 119 34.01 24.55 13.50
CA ASP A 119 35.45 24.54 13.55
C ASP A 119 35.88 23.08 13.59
N ASN A 120 36.60 22.67 12.55
CA ASN A 120 37.34 21.42 12.38
C ASN A 120 38.35 21.13 13.52
N ALA A 121 38.17 21.76 14.68
CA ALA A 121 38.99 21.73 15.85
C ALA A 121 38.13 22.11 17.06
N ILE A 122 37.27 21.21 17.56
CA ILE A 122 37.44 20.93 18.99
C ILE A 122 38.80 20.26 19.02
N PRO A 123 39.88 20.94 19.48
CA PRO A 123 41.19 20.31 19.53
C PRO A 123 40.98 19.05 20.33
N ALA A 124 41.31 17.89 19.77
CA ALA A 124 41.16 16.62 20.48
C ALA A 124 41.78 16.73 21.90
N ARG A 125 42.79 17.61 22.06
CA ARG A 125 43.35 18.14 23.32
C ARG A 125 42.34 18.54 24.42
N LEU A 126 41.25 19.24 24.10
CA LEU A 126 40.23 19.69 25.07
C LEU A 126 39.35 18.55 25.59
N VAL A 127 39.18 17.48 24.80
CA VAL A 127 38.54 16.22 25.22
C VAL A 127 39.53 15.34 25.99
N PHE A 128 40.81 15.33 25.58
CA PHE A 128 41.88 14.55 26.23
C PHE A 128 42.26 15.00 27.64
N GLU A 129 41.93 16.23 28.02
CA GLU A 129 42.25 16.77 29.35
C GLU A 129 41.21 16.39 30.42
N SER A 130 40.04 15.83 30.06
CA SER A 130 39.11 15.27 31.04
C SER A 130 39.44 13.79 31.32
N THR A 131 40.08 13.53 32.46
CA THR A 131 40.44 12.17 32.89
C THR A 131 39.24 11.24 33.12
N SER A 132 38.02 11.79 33.16
CA SER A 132 36.75 11.08 33.32
C SER A 132 36.24 10.40 32.05
N CYS A 133 36.73 10.80 30.87
CA CYS A 133 36.27 10.26 29.58
C CYS A 133 37.24 9.22 28.98
N ILE A 134 38.17 8.65 29.75
CA ILE A 134 39.16 7.70 29.21
C ILE A 134 38.67 6.27 29.41
N TYR A 135 38.61 5.49 28.33
CA TYR A 135 38.39 4.05 28.41
C TYR A 135 39.68 3.40 28.94
N ASN A 136 39.77 3.21 30.26
CA ASN A 136 40.94 2.62 30.91
C ASN A 136 40.93 1.11 30.73
N GLN A 137 41.29 0.65 29.55
CA GLN A 137 41.39 -0.76 29.20
C GLN A 137 42.82 -1.09 28.80
N SER A 138 43.38 -2.19 29.35
CA SER A 138 44.72 -2.63 28.95
C SER A 138 44.75 -2.96 27.46
N SER A 139 45.76 -2.46 26.76
CA SER A 139 46.09 -2.81 25.38
C SER A 139 46.84 -4.15 25.29
N ASN A 140 47.34 -4.68 26.42
CA ASN A 140 48.07 -5.93 26.45
C ASN A 140 47.13 -7.13 26.53
N ILE A 141 47.21 -8.04 25.56
CA ILE A 141 46.42 -9.27 25.54
C ILE A 141 46.60 -10.07 26.83
N SER A 142 47.82 -10.16 27.36
CA SER A 142 48.12 -10.86 28.62
C SER A 142 47.29 -10.37 29.82
N ASP A 143 47.04 -9.06 29.91
CA ASP A 143 46.25 -8.48 30.99
C ASP A 143 44.75 -8.69 30.77
N ILE A 144 44.30 -8.61 29.52
CA ILE A 144 42.92 -8.88 29.12
C ILE A 144 42.56 -10.33 29.43
N CYS A 145 43.38 -11.28 28.98
CA CYS A 145 43.14 -12.71 29.20
C CYS A 145 43.12 -13.08 30.69
N ARG A 146 44.03 -12.49 31.47
CA ARG A 146 44.07 -12.72 32.92
C ARG A 146 42.84 -12.18 33.64
N THR A 147 42.35 -11.00 33.25
CA THR A 147 41.25 -10.31 33.93
C THR A 147 39.88 -10.82 33.47
N ASP A 148 39.68 -10.91 32.16
CA ASP A 148 38.37 -11.13 31.55
C ASP A 148 38.13 -12.62 31.21
N TYR A 149 39.20 -13.42 31.10
CA TYR A 149 39.13 -14.84 30.76
C TYR A 149 39.96 -15.73 31.70
N PRO A 150 39.68 -15.75 33.02
CA PRO A 150 40.48 -16.50 33.99
C PRO A 150 40.48 -18.02 33.77
N ALA A 151 39.53 -18.54 32.98
CA ALA A 151 39.48 -19.95 32.57
C ALA A 151 40.45 -20.30 31.42
N CYS A 152 41.01 -19.30 30.74
CA CYS A 152 42.05 -19.49 29.74
C CYS A 152 43.38 -19.90 30.39
N PRO A 153 44.27 -20.58 29.65
CA PRO A 153 45.59 -20.91 30.15
C PRO A 153 46.41 -19.64 30.43
N PRO A 154 47.27 -19.65 31.46
CA PRO A 154 48.06 -18.48 31.83
C PRO A 154 49.03 -18.08 30.70
N TYR A 155 49.26 -16.77 30.56
CA TYR A 155 50.12 -16.19 29.51
C TYR A 155 51.49 -16.88 29.39
N SER A 156 52.12 -17.24 30.51
CA SER A 156 53.42 -17.93 30.52
C SER A 156 53.41 -19.29 29.82
N GLN A 157 52.26 -19.99 29.81
CA GLN A 157 52.09 -21.28 29.15
C GLN A 157 51.91 -21.11 27.64
N VAL A 158 51.05 -20.19 27.20
CA VAL A 158 50.72 -19.98 25.78
C VAL A 158 51.83 -19.27 24.99
N VAL A 159 52.67 -18.48 25.64
CA VAL A 159 53.81 -17.82 24.97
C VAL A 159 54.91 -18.80 24.60
N THR A 160 55.11 -19.82 25.42
CA THR A 160 56.13 -20.86 25.16
C THR A 160 55.60 -21.95 24.24
N HIS A 161 54.30 -22.27 24.34
CA HIS A 161 53.62 -23.29 23.56
C HIS A 161 52.24 -22.77 23.14
N PRO A 162 52.13 -22.06 22.01
CA PRO A 162 50.83 -21.60 21.50
C PRO A 162 49.87 -22.77 21.29
N ILE A 163 48.62 -22.60 21.71
CA ILE A 163 47.60 -23.65 21.65
C ILE A 163 46.70 -23.39 20.44
N ARG A 164 46.47 -24.40 19.60
CA ARG A 164 45.52 -24.28 18.50
C ARG A 164 44.10 -24.19 19.06
N VAL A 165 43.30 -23.29 18.48
CA VAL A 165 41.88 -23.11 18.85
C VAL A 165 41.11 -24.43 18.76
N SER A 166 41.35 -25.23 17.72
CA SER A 166 40.73 -26.55 17.53
C SER A 166 41.00 -27.49 18.71
N ASP A 167 42.25 -27.50 19.18
CA ASP A 167 42.72 -28.44 20.21
C ASP A 167 42.18 -28.02 21.59
N TRP A 168 42.13 -26.71 21.84
CA TRP A 168 41.47 -26.18 23.03
C TRP A 168 39.97 -26.49 23.05
N ASN A 169 39.28 -26.16 21.95
CA ASN A 169 37.84 -26.32 21.84
C ASN A 169 37.39 -27.78 21.94
N ALA A 170 38.21 -28.73 21.46
CA ALA A 170 37.94 -30.16 21.58
C ALA A 170 37.88 -30.65 23.03
N VAL A 171 38.58 -29.98 23.96
CA VAL A 171 38.68 -30.39 25.37
C VAL A 171 37.86 -29.50 26.31
N HIS A 172 37.81 -28.18 26.04
CA HIS A 172 37.26 -27.18 26.94
C HIS A 172 36.09 -26.38 26.35
N GLY A 173 35.71 -26.67 25.10
CA GLY A 173 34.73 -25.87 24.34
C GLY A 173 35.26 -24.47 23.97
N PRO A 174 34.43 -23.63 23.31
CA PRO A 174 34.81 -22.29 22.85
C PRO A 174 34.80 -21.26 23.99
N THR A 175 35.52 -21.56 25.06
CA THR A 175 35.56 -20.77 26.30
C THR A 175 36.68 -19.74 26.32
N CYS A 176 37.68 -19.89 25.45
CA CYS A 176 38.86 -19.04 25.41
C CYS A 176 39.02 -18.35 24.05
N PRO A 177 39.17 -17.01 23.99
CA PRO A 177 39.41 -16.31 22.73
C PRO A 177 40.73 -16.72 22.07
N LYS A 178 40.77 -16.71 20.74
CA LYS A 178 41.98 -17.06 19.96
C LYS A 178 43.21 -16.26 20.38
N PHE A 179 43.06 -14.97 20.65
CA PHE A 179 44.17 -14.13 21.09
C PHE A 179 44.73 -14.53 22.46
N CYS A 180 43.96 -15.19 23.32
CA CYS A 180 44.45 -15.72 24.59
C CYS A 180 45.21 -17.05 24.45
N LEU A 181 44.93 -17.81 23.39
CA LEU A 181 45.59 -19.09 23.12
C LEU A 181 46.89 -18.94 22.33
N ASP A 182 47.04 -17.81 21.61
CA ASP A 182 48.23 -17.44 20.84
C ASP A 182 48.44 -15.91 20.87
N PRO A 183 48.87 -15.34 22.01
CA PRO A 183 49.08 -13.90 22.13
C PRO A 183 50.34 -13.42 21.40
N VAL A 184 51.32 -14.31 21.18
CA VAL A 184 52.59 -14.00 20.51
C VAL A 184 52.37 -13.65 19.05
N ARG A 185 51.41 -14.30 18.39
CA ARG A 185 51.00 -13.96 17.02
C ARG A 185 50.61 -12.50 16.83
N TYR A 186 50.18 -11.82 17.89
CA TYR A 186 49.71 -10.44 17.85
C TYR A 186 50.63 -9.49 18.63
N ASP A 187 51.89 -9.89 18.88
CA ASP A 187 52.86 -9.14 19.69
C ASP A 187 52.33 -8.74 21.08
N ASN A 188 51.44 -9.55 21.65
CA ASN A 188 50.73 -9.27 22.90
C ASN A 188 49.89 -7.96 22.89
N LEU A 189 49.55 -7.42 21.72
CA LEU A 189 48.75 -6.19 21.57
C LEU A 189 47.36 -6.49 21.01
N ILE A 190 46.33 -5.99 21.69
CA ILE A 190 44.93 -6.22 21.27
C ILE A 190 44.61 -5.57 19.92
N ASP A 191 45.21 -4.41 19.62
CA ASP A 191 45.01 -3.72 18.34
C ASP A 191 45.50 -4.56 17.15
N ASN A 192 46.62 -5.28 17.31
CA ASN A 192 47.13 -6.19 16.28
C ASN A 192 46.16 -7.36 16.02
N TRP A 193 45.53 -7.87 17.08
CA TRP A 193 44.46 -8.86 16.93
C TRP A 193 43.23 -8.25 16.23
N ILE A 194 42.80 -7.04 16.61
CA ILE A 194 41.67 -6.36 15.98
C ILE A 194 41.91 -6.17 14.48
N MET A 195 43.13 -5.80 14.08
CA MET A 195 43.48 -5.68 12.66
C MET A 195 43.34 -6.99 11.91
N SER A 196 43.67 -8.12 12.56
CA SER A 196 43.47 -9.45 11.98
C SER A 196 41.98 -9.85 11.96
N PHE A 197 41.24 -9.58 13.02
CA PHE A 197 39.81 -9.88 13.16
C PHE A 197 38.97 -9.13 12.13
N THR A 198 39.33 -7.89 11.84
CA THR A 198 38.63 -7.02 10.89
C THR A 198 39.04 -7.24 9.43
N LYS A 199 40.01 -8.12 9.14
CA LYS A 199 40.50 -8.34 7.76
C LYS A 199 39.39 -8.70 6.74
N PRO A 200 38.32 -9.45 7.08
CA PRO A 200 37.21 -9.69 6.16
C PRO A 200 36.59 -8.43 5.57
N ILE A 201 36.61 -7.30 6.29
CA ILE A 201 36.09 -6.03 5.78
C ILE A 201 36.77 -5.68 4.45
N ASP A 202 38.10 -5.77 4.35
CA ASP A 202 38.82 -5.50 3.09
C ASP A 202 38.43 -6.48 1.97
N LEU A 203 38.25 -7.75 2.34
CA LEU A 203 38.10 -8.85 1.39
C LEU A 203 36.73 -8.83 0.73
N PHE A 204 35.71 -8.41 1.47
CA PHE A 204 34.31 -8.45 1.05
C PHE A 204 33.72 -7.08 0.75
N VAL A 205 34.46 -5.97 0.97
CA VAL A 205 33.89 -4.63 0.81
C VAL A 205 33.37 -4.39 -0.61
N ASP A 206 34.10 -4.81 -1.63
CA ASP A 206 33.71 -4.57 -3.02
C ASP A 206 32.43 -5.34 -3.37
N ASP A 207 32.33 -6.60 -2.93
CA ASP A 207 31.16 -7.42 -3.18
C ASP A 207 29.94 -6.90 -2.40
N MET A 208 30.16 -6.39 -1.18
CA MET A 208 29.10 -5.82 -0.35
C MET A 208 28.63 -4.46 -0.88
N LEU A 209 29.55 -3.54 -1.18
CA LEU A 209 29.23 -2.17 -1.61
C LEU A 209 28.69 -2.11 -3.05
N ASN A 210 29.11 -3.03 -3.94
CA ASN A 210 28.56 -3.13 -5.30
C ASN A 210 27.25 -3.93 -5.36
N SER A 211 26.82 -4.54 -4.25
CA SER A 211 25.54 -5.22 -4.20
C SER A 211 24.39 -4.20 -4.19
N SER A 212 23.26 -4.55 -4.81
CA SER A 212 22.03 -3.75 -4.75
C SER A 212 21.50 -3.55 -3.33
N TYR A 213 22.00 -4.33 -2.36
CA TYR A 213 21.60 -4.26 -0.95
C TYR A 213 22.27 -3.12 -0.18
N CYS A 214 23.31 -2.50 -0.75
CA CYS A 214 24.16 -1.54 -0.04
C CYS A 214 24.26 -0.19 -0.77
N SER A 215 23.30 0.14 -1.64
CA SER A 215 23.38 1.33 -2.50
C SER A 215 23.54 2.62 -1.70
N MET A 216 22.97 2.69 -0.49
CA MET A 216 23.02 3.86 0.40
C MET A 216 24.35 3.99 1.16
N ALA A 217 25.12 2.89 1.25
CA ALA A 217 26.41 2.87 1.95
C ALA A 217 27.50 3.51 1.09
N VAL A 218 28.22 4.43 1.70
CA VAL A 218 29.36 5.13 1.12
C VAL A 218 30.67 4.56 1.65
N ALA A 219 30.67 4.01 2.86
CA ALA A 219 31.82 3.32 3.41
C ALA A 219 31.37 2.30 4.44
N LEU A 220 32.16 1.23 4.57
CA LEU A 220 32.06 0.27 5.67
C LEU A 220 33.35 0.31 6.45
N TYR A 221 33.25 0.32 7.78
CA TYR A 221 34.46 0.40 8.59
C TYR A 221 34.28 -0.20 9.98
N PHE A 222 35.40 -0.52 10.60
CA PHE A 222 35.46 -0.86 12.01
C PHE A 222 36.26 0.19 12.76
N TRP A 223 35.76 0.62 13.91
CA TRP A 223 36.42 1.61 14.77
C TRP A 223 36.58 1.07 16.19
N THR A 224 37.76 1.26 16.79
CA THR A 224 38.03 0.89 18.19
C THR A 224 38.08 2.10 19.11
N PRO A 225 37.80 1.91 20.42
CA PRO A 225 38.04 2.95 21.41
C PRO A 225 39.48 3.49 21.38
N GLY A 226 40.46 2.63 21.08
CA GLY A 226 41.89 2.97 21.03
C GLY A 226 42.32 3.79 19.82
N GLY A 227 41.40 4.15 18.92
CA GLY A 227 41.69 4.91 17.70
C GLY A 227 42.13 4.07 16.51
N THR A 228 42.26 2.76 16.70
CA THR A 228 42.49 1.81 15.60
C THR A 228 41.23 1.73 14.75
N SER A 229 41.37 1.82 13.43
CA SER A 229 40.24 1.66 12.52
C SER A 229 40.66 0.97 11.24
N ARG A 230 39.70 0.28 10.63
CA ARG A 230 39.81 -0.26 9.28
C ARG A 230 38.69 0.34 8.47
N TYR A 231 39.02 1.16 7.48
CA TYR A 231 38.07 1.96 6.73
C TYR A 231 38.06 1.55 5.27
N ALA A 232 36.91 1.11 4.77
CA ALA A 232 36.75 0.59 3.42
C ALA A 232 35.70 1.42 2.65
N PRO A 233 36.13 2.43 1.88
CA PRO A 233 35.23 3.33 1.16
C PRO A 233 34.68 2.74 -0.15
N SER A 234 33.44 3.10 -0.47
CA SER A 234 32.81 2.93 -1.79
C SER A 234 33.20 4.10 -2.69
N LEU A 235 34.27 3.93 -3.47
CA LEU A 235 34.82 5.02 -4.29
C LEU A 235 34.16 5.16 -5.65
N ALA A 236 33.36 4.18 -6.06
CA ALA A 236 32.61 4.21 -7.31
C ALA A 236 31.68 5.43 -7.40
N SER A 237 31.23 5.95 -6.24
CA SER A 237 30.28 7.05 -6.16
C SER A 237 30.91 8.44 -6.08
N TYR A 238 32.23 8.58 -5.83
CA TYR A 238 32.81 9.88 -5.44
C TYR A 238 33.92 10.43 -6.32
N ASN A 239 34.54 9.65 -7.21
CA ASN A 239 35.71 10.11 -7.99
C ASN A 239 36.79 10.79 -7.10
N VAL A 240 36.92 10.29 -5.86
CA VAL A 240 37.81 10.81 -4.81
C VAL A 240 39.11 10.02 -4.85
N THR A 241 40.24 10.72 -4.72
CA THR A 241 41.59 10.12 -4.70
C THR A 241 42.17 10.09 -3.28
N MET A 242 43.25 9.34 -3.06
CA MET A 242 43.99 9.38 -1.78
C MET A 242 44.44 10.78 -1.38
N ALA A 243 44.82 11.61 -2.35
CA ALA A 243 45.26 12.97 -2.10
C ALA A 243 44.16 13.83 -1.43
N ASP A 244 42.89 13.56 -1.73
CA ASP A 244 41.75 14.28 -1.15
C ASP A 244 41.46 13.86 0.30
N ALA A 245 41.97 12.72 0.74
CA ALA A 245 41.69 12.16 2.05
C ALA A 245 42.88 12.22 3.03
N ILE A 246 44.12 12.27 2.52
CA ILE A 246 45.33 12.45 3.33
C ILE A 246 45.36 13.89 3.88
N GLY A 247 44.73 14.11 5.04
CA GLY A 247 44.73 15.40 5.73
C GLY A 247 43.47 15.69 6.55
N TYR A 248 42.38 14.94 6.34
CA TYR A 248 41.13 15.16 7.08
C TYR A 248 41.07 14.28 8.31
N SER A 249 41.21 14.90 9.48
CA SER A 249 40.98 14.24 10.77
C SER A 249 39.60 13.62 10.81
N PHE A 250 39.46 12.31 11.07
CA PHE A 250 38.18 11.67 11.38
C PHE A 250 37.74 12.18 12.77
N PRO A 251 36.88 13.20 12.85
CA PRO A 251 36.54 13.84 14.08
C PRO A 251 35.64 12.91 14.89
N LEU A 252 36.07 12.61 16.11
CA LEU A 252 35.33 11.79 17.07
C LEU A 252 33.91 12.30 17.36
N PHE A 253 33.59 13.56 17.03
CA PHE A 253 32.24 14.11 17.18
C PHE A 253 31.21 13.50 16.22
N TRP A 254 31.63 12.73 15.20
CA TRP A 254 30.70 11.94 14.39
C TRP A 254 30.15 10.73 15.14
N LEU A 255 30.64 10.42 16.35
CA LEU A 255 30.13 9.35 17.21
C LEU A 255 29.01 9.83 18.17
N ASP A 256 28.41 11.00 17.93
CA ASP A 256 27.30 11.51 18.75
C ASP A 256 26.03 10.67 18.54
N THR A 257 25.90 9.63 19.36
CA THR A 257 24.71 8.81 19.51
C THR A 257 23.95 9.23 20.76
N ASN A 258 22.62 9.18 20.71
CA ASN A 258 21.79 9.49 21.88
C ASN A 258 21.92 8.45 23.01
N THR A 259 22.35 7.24 22.68
CA THR A 259 22.57 6.16 23.64
C THR A 259 24.07 6.04 23.91
N PRO A 260 24.52 5.95 25.17
CA PRO A 260 25.88 5.57 25.51
C PRO A 260 26.30 4.30 24.77
N ILE A 261 27.43 4.35 24.08
CA ILE A 261 27.86 3.28 23.16
C ILE A 261 28.11 1.97 23.92
N ASP A 262 28.63 2.07 25.14
CA ASP A 262 28.93 0.94 26.04
C ASP A 262 27.69 0.29 26.66
N GLN A 263 26.50 0.85 26.46
CA GLN A 263 25.21 0.32 26.94
C GLN A 263 24.30 -0.14 25.80
N ALA A 264 24.74 0.03 24.54
CA ALA A 264 23.96 -0.33 23.38
C ALA A 264 24.15 -1.81 23.03
N ASN A 265 23.02 -2.52 22.87
CA ASN A 265 22.96 -3.93 22.46
C ASN A 265 22.45 -4.12 21.02
N GLY A 266 22.35 -3.03 20.25
CA GLY A 266 21.76 -3.04 18.91
C GLY A 266 22.28 -1.89 18.06
N ILE A 267 21.63 -1.70 16.92
CA ILE A 267 22.03 -0.69 15.94
C ILE A 267 21.73 0.71 16.49
N LEU A 268 22.72 1.59 16.33
CA LEU A 268 22.66 3.00 16.64
C LEU A 268 22.80 3.80 15.36
N TYR A 269 22.28 5.02 15.38
CA TYR A 269 22.44 5.99 14.32
C TYR A 269 23.00 7.27 14.92
N THR A 270 23.95 7.87 14.22
CA THR A 270 24.48 9.19 14.59
C THR A 270 23.45 10.25 14.26
N ARG A 271 23.64 11.44 14.84
CA ARG A 271 23.06 12.65 14.27
C ARG A 271 23.66 12.93 12.88
N PRO A 272 22.94 13.64 12.00
CA PRO A 272 23.49 14.05 10.73
C PRO A 272 24.69 14.97 10.92
N TYR A 273 25.73 14.72 10.13
CA TYR A 273 26.93 15.52 10.08
C TYR A 273 27.31 15.80 8.63
N GLN A 274 28.13 16.82 8.41
CA GLN A 274 28.69 17.09 7.10
C GLN A 274 30.01 16.32 6.96
N ASP A 275 30.07 15.45 5.98
CA ASP A 275 31.28 14.71 5.64
C ASP A 275 32.37 15.67 5.12
N PRO A 276 33.63 15.60 5.60
CA PRO A 276 34.65 16.56 5.21
C PRO A 276 35.26 16.23 3.85
N VAL A 277 35.14 14.98 3.41
CA VAL A 277 35.65 14.51 2.11
C VAL A 277 34.65 14.89 1.01
N THR A 278 33.41 14.43 1.13
CA THR A 278 32.36 14.59 0.12
C THR A 278 31.53 15.86 0.29
N ARG A 279 31.59 16.52 1.45
CA ARG A 279 30.79 17.71 1.81
C ARG A 279 29.27 17.47 1.85
N HIS A 280 28.82 16.24 1.69
CA HIS A 280 27.41 15.87 1.81
C HIS A 280 27.01 15.65 3.27
N THR A 281 25.72 15.83 3.56
CA THR A 281 25.17 15.39 4.85
C THR A 281 25.10 13.87 4.87
N MET A 282 25.65 13.28 5.92
CA MET A 282 25.67 11.84 6.14
C MET A 282 25.13 11.52 7.52
N ILE A 283 24.75 10.26 7.69
CA ILE A 283 24.60 9.63 8.99
C ILE A 283 25.42 8.35 8.99
N THR A 284 25.85 7.92 10.17
CA THR A 284 26.54 6.63 10.31
C THR A 284 25.64 5.67 11.07
N LEU A 285 25.44 4.49 10.49
CA LEU A 285 24.88 3.33 11.18
C LEU A 285 26.00 2.66 11.97
N MET A 286 25.72 2.30 13.21
CA MET A 286 26.70 1.83 14.18
C MET A 286 26.21 0.57 14.89
N LEU A 287 26.98 -0.52 14.81
CA LEU A 287 26.70 -1.77 15.50
C LEU A 287 27.85 -2.11 16.47
N PRO A 288 27.65 -1.99 17.79
CA PRO A 288 28.69 -2.24 18.78
C PRO A 288 29.06 -3.73 18.83
N LYS A 289 30.35 -4.00 19.08
CA LYS A 289 30.90 -5.34 19.25
C LYS A 289 31.52 -5.48 20.63
N TYR A 290 31.09 -6.54 21.30
CA TYR A 290 31.61 -6.98 22.59
C TYR A 290 32.23 -8.36 22.45
N LEU A 291 33.27 -8.61 23.23
CA LEU A 291 33.77 -9.96 23.47
C LEU A 291 32.96 -10.64 24.58
N ALA A 292 33.12 -11.96 24.69
CA ALA A 292 32.59 -12.72 25.83
C ALA A 292 33.06 -12.11 27.16
N GLY A 293 32.18 -11.96 28.14
CA GLY A 293 32.46 -11.21 29.38
C GLY A 293 32.09 -9.71 29.32
N GLY A 294 31.51 -9.23 28.22
CA GLY A 294 30.93 -7.88 28.13
C GLY A 294 31.94 -6.78 27.80
N ARG A 295 33.17 -7.14 27.42
CA ARG A 295 34.20 -6.16 27.05
C ARG A 295 33.91 -5.57 25.67
N PHE A 296 33.69 -4.27 25.58
CA PHE A 296 33.58 -3.54 24.32
C PHE A 296 34.93 -3.50 23.59
N ILE A 297 34.94 -3.83 22.29
CA ILE A 297 36.17 -3.80 21.46
C ILE A 297 36.10 -2.86 20.27
N GLY A 298 34.91 -2.39 19.91
CA GLY A 298 34.73 -1.47 18.80
C GLY A 298 33.37 -1.57 18.16
N MET A 299 33.24 -0.96 16.99
CA MET A 299 31.96 -0.77 16.30
C MET A 299 32.12 -1.08 14.83
N PHE A 300 31.17 -1.83 14.30
CA PHE A 300 30.95 -1.93 12.87
C PHE A 300 30.12 -0.73 12.43
N CYS A 301 30.60 0.01 11.44
CA CYS A 301 30.03 1.26 11.01
C CYS A 301 29.76 1.25 9.51
N ALA A 302 28.68 1.91 9.11
CA ALA A 302 28.38 2.19 7.72
C ALA A 302 28.02 3.67 7.56
N ASP A 303 28.81 4.41 6.78
CA ASP A 303 28.46 5.78 6.41
C ASP A 303 27.42 5.75 5.32
N MET A 304 26.34 6.50 5.51
CA MET A 304 25.20 6.49 4.61
C MET A 304 24.88 7.88 4.10
N GLN A 305 24.68 7.96 2.79
CA GLN A 305 24.10 9.13 2.17
C GLN A 305 22.64 8.88 1.86
N LEU A 306 21.79 9.67 2.50
CA LEU A 306 20.34 9.47 2.42
C LEU A 306 19.70 10.17 1.23
N HIS A 307 20.50 10.78 0.33
CA HIS A 307 19.99 11.35 -0.92
C HIS A 307 19.26 10.29 -1.77
N GLN A 308 19.60 9.00 -1.60
CA GLN A 308 18.92 7.89 -2.29
C GLN A 308 17.49 7.64 -1.83
N LEU A 309 17.08 8.19 -0.68
CA LEU A 309 15.68 8.20 -0.23
C LEU A 309 14.88 9.36 -0.84
N THR A 310 15.56 10.30 -1.53
CA THR A 310 14.89 11.43 -2.18
C THR A 310 13.89 10.99 -3.25
N PRO A 311 14.16 10.02 -4.13
CA PRO A 311 13.17 9.50 -5.08
C PRO A 311 11.97 8.83 -4.40
N VAL A 312 12.20 8.13 -3.28
CA VAL A 312 11.12 7.51 -2.49
C VAL A 312 10.19 8.61 -1.97
N LEU A 313 10.73 9.63 -1.29
CA LEU A 313 9.95 10.78 -0.84
C LEU A 313 9.32 11.58 -1.99
N ALA A 314 9.98 11.69 -3.13
CA ALA A 314 9.43 12.39 -4.30
C ALA A 314 8.23 11.65 -4.90
N SER A 315 8.22 10.32 -4.82
CA SER A 315 7.09 9.50 -5.27
C SER A 315 5.92 9.50 -4.30
N PHE A 316 6.19 9.75 -3.02
CA PHE A 316 5.17 9.86 -1.98
C PHE A 316 4.55 11.26 -1.95
N SER A 317 3.46 11.42 -2.70
CA SER A 317 2.70 12.67 -2.78
C SER A 317 1.22 12.44 -2.44
N PRO A 318 0.83 12.41 -1.15
CA PRO A 318 -0.56 12.21 -0.72
C PRO A 318 -1.55 13.20 -1.32
N THR A 319 -1.08 14.40 -1.67
CA THR A 319 -1.83 15.43 -2.39
C THR A 319 -0.90 16.14 -3.38
N THR A 320 -1.42 17.13 -4.13
CA THR A 320 -0.64 17.85 -5.17
C THR A 320 0.50 18.69 -4.62
N SER A 321 0.36 19.24 -3.41
CA SER A 321 1.36 20.15 -2.82
C SER A 321 1.91 19.62 -1.51
N SER A 322 1.83 18.30 -1.27
CA SER A 322 2.37 17.67 -0.08
C SER A 322 3.89 17.78 -0.04
N MET A 323 4.44 18.03 1.15
CA MET A 323 5.86 18.13 1.41
C MET A 323 6.24 17.13 2.50
N SER A 324 7.21 16.27 2.22
CA SER A 324 7.63 15.22 3.15
C SER A 324 9.09 15.41 3.55
N ILE A 325 9.37 15.20 4.84
CA ILE A 325 10.72 15.22 5.42
C ILE A 325 10.89 14.02 6.35
N ILE A 326 12.10 13.49 6.41
CA ILE A 326 12.47 12.50 7.42
C ILE A 326 13.43 13.19 8.40
N THR A 327 13.18 13.00 9.68
CA THR A 327 14.03 13.52 10.75
C THR A 327 14.49 12.44 11.71
N ILE A 328 15.65 12.67 12.34
CA ILE A 328 16.14 11.92 13.48
C ILE A 328 16.34 12.87 14.66
N ASN A 329 15.59 12.70 15.74
CA ASN A 329 15.62 13.60 16.91
C ASN A 329 15.51 15.10 16.53
N GLY A 330 14.63 15.42 15.59
CA GLY A 330 14.42 16.78 15.07
C GLY A 330 15.43 17.25 14.02
N PHE A 331 16.53 16.54 13.78
CA PHE A 331 17.45 16.86 12.69
C PHE A 331 16.93 16.32 11.37
N VAL A 332 16.92 17.16 10.33
CA VAL A 332 16.49 16.77 8.99
C VAL A 332 17.59 15.95 8.32
N ILE A 333 17.21 14.79 7.82
CA ILE A 333 18.13 13.84 7.19
C ILE A 333 17.77 13.54 5.74
N VAL A 334 16.48 13.67 5.38
CA VAL A 334 16.02 13.57 3.99
C VAL A 334 14.92 14.60 3.76
N ALA A 335 15.09 15.42 2.74
CA ALA A 335 14.08 16.35 2.27
C ALA A 335 14.34 16.68 0.79
N LEU A 336 13.28 16.95 0.03
CA LEU A 336 13.45 17.50 -1.32
C LEU A 336 14.03 18.92 -1.24
N PRO A 337 14.89 19.34 -2.19
CA PRO A 337 15.42 20.70 -2.21
C PRO A 337 14.34 21.79 -2.18
N SER A 338 13.20 21.54 -2.84
CA SER A 338 12.03 22.43 -2.81
C SER A 338 11.45 22.59 -1.41
N VAL A 339 11.44 21.50 -0.61
CA VAL A 339 10.94 21.50 0.77
C VAL A 339 11.91 22.24 1.69
N LEU A 340 13.22 22.04 1.53
CA LEU A 340 14.23 22.79 2.30
C LEU A 340 14.13 24.30 2.05
N SER A 341 13.94 24.71 0.79
CA SER A 341 13.72 26.12 0.42
C SER A 341 12.41 26.68 1.00
N ALA A 342 11.34 25.87 0.96
CA ALA A 342 10.05 26.24 1.51
C ALA A 342 10.07 26.39 3.04
N LEU A 343 10.83 25.55 3.76
CA LEU A 343 10.84 25.52 5.22
C LEU A 343 11.96 26.37 5.83
N PHE A 344 13.20 26.23 5.37
CA PHE A 344 14.37 26.74 6.10
C PHE A 344 15.07 27.94 5.45
N CYS A 345 15.14 28.02 4.12
CA CYS A 345 15.83 29.14 3.47
C CYS A 345 15.10 29.61 2.19
N PRO A 346 14.23 30.63 2.25
CA PRO A 346 13.61 31.23 1.07
C PRO A 346 14.64 32.06 0.30
N GLY A 347 15.42 31.42 -0.57
CA GLY A 347 16.38 32.11 -1.42
C GLY A 347 17.28 31.16 -2.20
N PRO A 348 18.10 31.68 -3.14
CA PRO A 348 18.97 30.87 -3.99
C PRO A 348 20.12 30.17 -3.24
N ASN A 349 20.29 30.44 -1.94
CA ASN A 349 21.43 30.02 -1.14
C ASN A 349 21.11 28.88 -0.15
N CYS A 350 20.05 28.11 -0.42
CA CYS A 350 19.71 26.94 0.39
C CYS A 350 20.79 25.87 0.19
N ASP A 351 21.58 25.59 1.23
CA ASP A 351 22.63 24.58 1.18
C ASP A 351 21.99 23.19 1.25
N ALA A 352 21.80 22.54 0.11
CA ALA A 352 21.18 21.22 0.03
C ALA A 352 21.98 20.14 0.81
N ASN A 353 23.25 20.42 1.11
CA ASN A 353 24.13 19.53 1.87
C ASN A 353 24.32 19.97 3.33
N GLY A 354 23.57 20.99 3.77
CA GLY A 354 23.63 21.51 5.13
C GLY A 354 22.90 20.62 6.14
N VAL A 355 23.34 20.68 7.39
CA VAL A 355 22.63 20.05 8.53
C VAL A 355 21.56 21.01 9.05
N TYR A 356 20.30 20.58 9.02
CA TYR A 356 19.14 21.36 9.48
C TYR A 356 18.50 20.72 10.71
N ASN A 357 17.90 21.55 11.57
CA ASN A 357 17.20 21.10 12.76
C ASN A 357 15.83 21.81 12.87
N LEU A 358 14.76 21.02 13.02
CA LEU A 358 13.38 21.50 13.15
C LEU A 358 13.23 22.35 14.42
N ALA A 359 13.56 21.84 15.61
CA ALA A 359 13.47 22.60 16.86
C ALA A 359 14.16 23.98 16.82
N LEU A 360 15.29 24.07 16.09
CA LEU A 360 16.03 25.32 15.90
C LEU A 360 15.45 26.19 14.78
N GLY A 361 14.68 25.62 13.85
CA GLY A 361 14.05 26.33 12.73
C GLY A 361 15.02 26.74 11.62
N GLY A 362 16.17 26.08 11.48
CA GLY A 362 17.19 26.49 10.49
C GLY A 362 18.41 25.58 10.38
N GLN A 363 19.37 26.01 9.55
CA GLN A 363 20.67 25.36 9.38
C GLN A 363 21.51 25.54 10.64
N VAL A 364 22.03 24.44 11.17
CA VAL A 364 22.79 24.39 12.44
C VAL A 364 24.07 25.25 12.37
N ALA A 365 24.73 25.30 11.21
CA ALA A 365 25.95 26.07 10.97
C ALA A 365 25.75 27.58 10.77
N LYS A 366 24.52 28.03 10.50
CA LYS A 366 24.19 29.43 10.20
C LYS A 366 23.12 29.97 11.14
N LEU A 367 23.29 29.71 12.44
CA LEU A 367 22.45 30.28 13.51
C LEU A 367 22.48 31.83 13.57
N SER A 368 23.30 32.49 12.74
CA SER A 368 23.29 33.95 12.56
C SER A 368 22.12 34.45 11.70
N GLN A 369 21.41 33.58 10.98
CA GLN A 369 20.14 33.93 10.36
C GLN A 369 19.04 33.56 11.34
N SER A 370 18.34 34.54 11.90
CA SER A 370 17.18 34.28 12.74
C SER A 370 16.22 33.35 11.99
N PRO A 371 15.94 32.15 12.51
CA PRO A 371 14.84 31.33 12.04
C PRO A 371 13.60 32.21 11.90
N LEU A 372 12.84 32.04 10.81
CA LEU A 372 11.53 32.70 10.75
C LEU A 372 10.71 32.17 11.94
N ASP A 373 10.15 33.07 12.76
CA ASP A 373 9.49 32.71 14.02
C ASP A 373 8.30 31.74 13.83
N ASP A 374 7.67 31.78 12.66
CA ASP A 374 6.60 30.87 12.25
C ASP A 374 7.11 29.43 12.04
N VAL A 375 8.27 29.24 11.41
CA VAL A 375 8.92 27.93 11.23
C VAL A 375 9.29 27.33 12.58
N ARG A 376 9.90 28.11 13.48
CA ARG A 376 10.25 27.63 14.84
C ARG A 376 9.01 27.18 15.63
N THR A 377 7.92 27.93 15.52
CA THR A 377 6.65 27.60 16.19
C THR A 377 6.03 26.35 15.60
N ALA A 378 5.99 26.24 14.26
CA ALA A 378 5.52 25.07 13.55
C ALA A 378 6.32 23.82 13.93
N SER A 379 7.66 23.91 13.95
CA SER A 379 8.53 22.78 14.28
C SER A 379 8.31 22.24 15.69
N ARG A 380 8.10 23.10 16.69
CA ARG A 380 7.78 22.64 18.06
C ARG A 380 6.44 21.89 18.13
N LEU A 381 5.46 22.32 17.35
CA LEU A 381 4.16 21.65 17.26
C LEU A 381 4.29 20.29 16.54
N ILE A 382 5.09 20.23 15.46
CA ILE A 382 5.39 19.00 14.71
C ILE A 382 6.09 17.96 15.59
N GLU A 383 7.01 18.37 16.46
CA GLU A 383 7.74 17.47 17.36
C GLU A 383 6.89 16.97 18.54
N SER A 384 5.90 17.75 18.98
CA SER A 384 5.10 17.43 20.17
C SER A 384 3.80 16.66 19.87
N GLN A 385 3.37 16.62 18.61
CA GLN A 385 2.08 16.04 18.23
C GLN A 385 2.22 15.17 16.98
N ALA A 386 1.59 13.99 16.99
CA ALA A 386 1.51 13.13 15.81
C ALA A 386 0.71 13.78 14.67
N ILE A 387 -0.23 14.66 15.01
CA ILE A 387 -1.03 15.45 14.08
C ILE A 387 -1.10 16.87 14.63
N ALA A 388 -0.58 17.84 13.88
CA ALA A 388 -0.64 19.25 14.23
C ALA A 388 -1.19 20.08 13.07
N THR A 389 -1.89 21.17 13.40
CA THR A 389 -2.16 22.23 12.42
C THR A 389 -1.13 23.32 12.61
N VAL A 390 -0.34 23.59 11.58
CA VAL A 390 0.75 24.57 11.62
C VAL A 390 0.57 25.61 10.52
N THR A 391 0.97 26.85 10.79
CA THR A 391 0.99 27.88 9.75
C THR A 391 2.45 28.19 9.43
N ILE A 392 2.81 28.03 8.16
CA ILE A 392 4.15 28.31 7.66
C ILE A 392 3.96 29.31 6.52
N ARG A 393 4.52 30.51 6.66
CA ARG A 393 4.46 31.59 5.66
C ARG A 393 3.04 31.89 5.18
N ALA A 394 2.13 32.06 6.13
CA ALA A 394 0.70 32.34 5.90
C ALA A 394 -0.09 31.22 5.19
N VAL A 395 0.50 30.05 4.97
CA VAL A 395 -0.23 28.85 4.52
C VAL A 395 -0.41 27.92 5.71
N ALA A 396 -1.66 27.52 5.95
CA ALA A 396 -1.98 26.52 6.97
C ALA A 396 -1.76 25.11 6.41
N TYR A 397 -1.13 24.25 7.20
CA TYR A 397 -0.80 22.86 6.87
C TYR A 397 -1.31 21.92 7.96
N TYR A 398 -1.76 20.74 7.57
CA TYR A 398 -1.74 19.56 8.42
C TYR A 398 -0.35 18.95 8.39
N ALA A 399 0.29 18.92 9.55
CA ALA A 399 1.50 18.17 9.77
C ALA A 399 1.16 16.83 10.39
N VAL A 400 1.49 15.76 9.70
CA VAL A 400 1.35 14.39 10.18
C VAL A 400 2.73 13.79 10.35
N SER A 401 3.05 13.47 11.60
CA SER A 401 4.32 12.91 12.03
C SER A 401 4.10 11.47 12.48
N VAL A 402 4.72 10.53 11.77
CA VAL A 402 4.66 9.10 12.10
C VAL A 402 6.08 8.58 12.32
N PRO A 403 6.35 7.89 13.45
CA PRO A 403 7.62 7.21 13.63
C PRO A 403 7.87 6.20 12.51
N VAL A 404 9.11 6.12 12.03
CA VAL A 404 9.52 5.05 11.12
C VAL A 404 9.44 3.74 11.88
N ALA A 405 8.80 2.73 11.30
CA ALA A 405 8.47 1.50 11.99
C ALA A 405 9.72 0.82 12.59
N GLY A 406 9.75 0.61 13.91
CA GLY A 406 10.89 0.00 14.60
C GLY A 406 12.10 0.94 14.81
N MET A 407 11.96 2.23 14.51
CA MET A 407 13.01 3.25 14.67
C MET A 407 12.43 4.46 15.42
N ASP A 408 12.28 4.36 16.74
CA ASP A 408 11.52 5.34 17.56
C ASP A 408 12.03 6.78 17.48
N GLN A 409 13.31 6.98 17.16
CA GLN A 409 13.94 8.31 17.02
C GLN A 409 13.73 8.94 15.64
N TRP A 410 13.24 8.16 14.68
CA TRP A 410 13.07 8.53 13.29
C TRP A 410 11.62 8.86 13.02
N VAL A 411 11.36 10.01 12.41
CA VAL A 411 10.00 10.48 12.15
C VAL A 411 9.88 10.89 10.70
N LEU A 412 8.92 10.30 10.00
CA LEU A 412 8.43 10.80 8.73
C LEU A 412 7.37 11.86 9.02
N THR A 413 7.64 13.11 8.65
CA THR A 413 6.69 14.21 8.74
C THR A 413 6.24 14.60 7.35
N THR A 414 4.93 14.60 7.13
CA THR A 414 4.30 15.08 5.91
C THR A 414 3.44 16.28 6.20
N LEU A 415 3.71 17.38 5.49
CA LEU A 415 2.96 18.63 5.52
C LEU A 415 2.05 18.67 4.29
N VAL A 416 0.75 18.79 4.51
CA VAL A 416 -0.21 18.98 3.44
C VAL A 416 -0.97 20.28 3.67
N PRO A 417 -1.08 21.19 2.69
CA PRO A 417 -1.87 22.39 2.88
C PRO A 417 -3.29 22.05 3.32
N SER A 418 -3.80 22.72 4.34
CA SER A 418 -5.08 22.36 4.94
C SER A 418 -6.25 22.41 3.96
N HIS A 419 -6.17 23.30 2.96
CA HIS A 419 -7.15 23.43 1.88
C HIS A 419 -7.20 22.24 0.90
N GLU A 420 -6.21 21.34 0.93
CA GLU A 420 -6.17 20.13 0.09
C GLU A 420 -6.80 18.90 0.77
N ILE A 421 -6.96 18.89 2.10
CA ILE A 421 -7.52 17.75 2.87
C ILE A 421 -8.86 18.11 3.51
N ASP A 422 -8.89 19.18 4.30
CA ASP A 422 -10.10 19.51 5.04
C ASP A 422 -11.08 20.27 4.14
N ARG A 423 -11.98 19.51 3.50
CA ARG A 423 -13.25 20.01 2.95
C ARG A 423 -13.13 20.94 1.73
N ALA A 424 -12.36 20.54 0.71
CA ALA A 424 -12.27 21.30 -0.53
C ALA A 424 -13.63 21.45 -1.26
N ALA A 425 -14.48 20.40 -1.30
CA ALA A 425 -15.91 20.52 -1.62
C ALA A 425 -16.69 19.27 -1.17
N VAL A 426 -17.88 19.47 -0.57
CA VAL A 426 -18.83 18.37 -0.31
C VAL A 426 -20.02 18.56 -1.23
N TRP A 427 -20.12 17.70 -2.25
CA TRP A 427 -21.21 17.78 -3.20
C TRP A 427 -22.49 17.24 -2.57
N GLN A 428 -23.54 18.05 -2.59
CA GLN A 428 -24.89 17.61 -2.33
C GLN A 428 -25.72 17.88 -3.58
N LEU A 429 -26.21 16.82 -4.23
CA LEU A 429 -27.09 16.95 -5.38
C LEU A 429 -28.53 16.66 -4.94
N THR A 430 -29.43 17.59 -5.21
CA THR A 430 -30.88 17.42 -5.02
C THR A 430 -31.55 17.52 -6.38
N THR A 431 -32.29 16.50 -6.77
CA THR A 431 -33.00 16.49 -8.06
C THR A 431 -34.40 17.05 -7.87
N THR A 432 -34.92 17.81 -8.84
CA THR A 432 -36.31 18.28 -8.79
C THR A 432 -37.30 17.13 -8.99
N ASP A 433 -36.90 16.15 -9.79
CA ASP A 433 -37.72 15.01 -10.17
C ASP A 433 -37.11 13.73 -9.56
N ALA A 434 -37.92 12.98 -8.82
CA ALA A 434 -37.54 11.70 -8.22
C ALA A 434 -37.62 10.54 -9.24
N VAL A 435 -38.43 10.71 -10.30
CA VAL A 435 -38.61 9.79 -11.41
C VAL A 435 -38.75 10.62 -12.68
N LEU A 436 -38.05 10.23 -13.74
CA LEU A 436 -38.15 10.86 -15.05
C LEU A 436 -39.18 10.13 -15.92
N VAL A 437 -40.29 10.80 -16.24
CA VAL A 437 -41.33 10.26 -17.14
C VAL A 437 -41.12 10.83 -18.53
N LEU A 438 -40.58 10.01 -19.44
CA LEU A 438 -40.33 10.41 -20.82
C LEU A 438 -41.60 10.20 -21.66
N ASP A 439 -42.19 11.29 -22.15
CA ASP A 439 -43.26 11.25 -23.16
C ASP A 439 -42.65 11.04 -24.56
N SER A 440 -43.00 9.93 -25.20
CA SER A 440 -42.50 9.59 -26.54
C SER A 440 -43.21 10.32 -27.69
N THR A 441 -44.26 11.11 -27.40
CA THR A 441 -45.03 11.86 -28.42
C THR A 441 -44.69 13.35 -28.48
N SER A 442 -44.14 13.92 -27.41
CA SER A 442 -43.74 15.33 -27.33
C SER A 442 -42.39 15.59 -28.03
N ASN A 443 -42.39 16.42 -29.09
CA ASN A 443 -41.17 16.96 -29.71
C ASN A 443 -40.47 18.04 -28.86
N VAL A 444 -41.01 18.37 -27.70
CA VAL A 444 -40.41 19.33 -26.76
C VAL A 444 -39.38 18.58 -25.94
N GLY A 445 -38.10 18.98 -26.03
CA GLY A 445 -37.05 18.45 -25.17
C GLY A 445 -37.44 18.62 -23.71
N GLN A 446 -37.59 17.52 -22.97
CA GLN A 446 -37.82 17.60 -21.53
C GLN A 446 -36.53 18.09 -20.87
N ARG A 447 -36.66 19.16 -20.07
CA ARG A 447 -35.54 19.76 -19.36
C ARG A 447 -35.49 19.21 -17.95
N PHE A 448 -34.43 18.48 -17.63
CA PHE A 448 -34.18 18.03 -16.27
C PHE A 448 -33.35 19.07 -15.50
N ARG A 449 -33.62 19.21 -14.20
CA ARG A 449 -32.90 20.11 -13.30
C ARG A 449 -32.40 19.37 -12.06
N ALA A 450 -31.15 19.61 -11.71
CA ALA A 450 -30.58 19.23 -10.42
C ALA A 450 -29.91 20.43 -9.76
N HIS A 451 -30.07 20.51 -8.44
CA HIS A 451 -29.42 21.51 -7.61
C HIS A 451 -28.16 20.90 -7.00
N LEU A 452 -27.01 21.41 -7.40
CA LEU A 452 -25.71 21.05 -6.83
C LEU A 452 -25.34 22.10 -5.79
N ALA A 453 -25.15 21.68 -4.55
CA ALA A 453 -24.63 22.51 -3.48
C ALA A 453 -23.22 22.06 -3.09
N ASN A 454 -22.36 23.03 -2.78
CA ASN A 454 -21.08 22.78 -2.15
C ASN A 454 -21.22 23.02 -0.64
N LYS A 455 -21.36 21.94 0.13
CA LYS A 455 -21.38 21.98 1.61
C LYS A 455 -19.98 21.95 2.23
N GLY A 456 -18.93 22.02 1.42
CA GLY A 456 -17.54 22.14 1.85
C GLY A 456 -17.20 23.54 2.35
N LEU A 457 -15.92 23.77 2.62
CA LEU A 457 -15.42 25.05 3.16
C LEU A 457 -14.74 25.93 2.11
N HIS A 458 -14.47 25.41 0.91
CA HIS A 458 -13.73 26.13 -0.13
C HIS A 458 -14.48 26.17 -1.46
N SER A 459 -14.17 27.20 -2.27
CA SER A 459 -14.67 27.30 -3.64
C SER A 459 -13.93 26.33 -4.54
N THR A 460 -14.67 25.53 -5.31
CA THR A 460 -14.08 24.42 -6.08
C THR A 460 -14.66 24.34 -7.48
N MET A 461 -13.79 24.02 -8.45
CA MET A 461 -14.23 23.68 -9.80
C MET A 461 -14.82 22.28 -9.84
N TRP A 462 -15.97 22.12 -10.48
CA TRP A 462 -16.68 20.86 -10.62
C TRP A 462 -16.97 20.56 -12.09
N VAL A 463 -17.14 19.28 -12.39
CA VAL A 463 -17.69 18.77 -13.65
C VAL A 463 -18.82 17.80 -13.29
N ALA A 464 -20.00 18.01 -13.85
CA ALA A 464 -21.09 17.04 -13.84
C ALA A 464 -21.22 16.42 -15.22
N THR A 465 -21.17 15.09 -15.29
CA THR A 465 -21.42 14.32 -16.50
C THR A 465 -22.74 13.59 -16.35
N VAL A 466 -23.62 13.75 -17.34
CA VAL A 466 -24.91 13.08 -17.39
C VAL A 466 -24.85 11.96 -18.40
N GLN A 467 -25.27 10.77 -17.99
CA GLN A 467 -25.23 9.56 -18.82
C GLN A 467 -26.58 8.84 -18.78
N ALA A 468 -27.02 8.28 -19.90
CA ALA A 468 -28.10 7.28 -19.93
C ALA A 468 -27.52 5.92 -20.34
N GLY A 469 -27.55 4.96 -19.43
CA GLY A 469 -26.83 3.70 -19.62
C GLY A 469 -25.33 3.96 -19.77
N THR A 470 -24.77 3.63 -20.93
CA THR A 470 -23.34 3.86 -21.27
C THR A 470 -23.10 5.10 -22.13
N THR A 471 -24.15 5.83 -22.50
CA THR A 471 -24.04 6.97 -23.43
C THR A 471 -23.99 8.28 -22.64
N ALA A 472 -22.90 9.04 -22.81
CA ALA A 472 -22.79 10.39 -22.26
C ALA A 472 -23.67 11.37 -23.06
N ILE A 473 -24.54 12.10 -22.35
CA ILE A 473 -25.54 13.01 -22.93
C ILE A 473 -25.04 14.46 -22.86
N ALA A 474 -24.49 14.86 -21.72
CA ALA A 474 -24.03 16.23 -21.49
C ALA A 474 -22.93 16.29 -20.43
N SER A 475 -22.06 17.30 -20.52
CA SER A 475 -21.10 17.64 -19.47
C SER A 475 -21.20 19.14 -19.19
N VAL A 476 -21.34 19.49 -17.92
CA VAL A 476 -21.39 20.88 -17.44
C VAL A 476 -20.30 21.05 -16.41
N ASN A 477 -19.57 22.15 -16.46
CA ASN A 477 -18.55 22.49 -15.48
C ASN A 477 -18.73 23.92 -14.97
N GLY A 478 -18.10 24.21 -13.84
CA GLY A 478 -18.16 25.54 -13.24
C GLY A 478 -17.32 25.61 -11.97
N THR A 479 -17.30 26.78 -11.34
CA THR A 479 -16.72 26.98 -10.01
C THR A 479 -17.86 27.26 -9.03
N LEU A 480 -17.91 26.55 -7.89
CA LEU A 480 -18.96 26.70 -6.90
C LEU A 480 -18.35 27.10 -5.54
N PRO A 481 -18.60 28.33 -5.05
CA PRO A 481 -18.16 28.78 -3.73
C PRO A 481 -18.70 27.90 -2.59
N ALA A 482 -17.99 27.95 -1.45
CA ALA A 482 -18.37 27.24 -0.25
C ALA A 482 -19.74 27.71 0.26
N GLY A 483 -20.61 26.77 0.62
CA GLY A 483 -21.98 27.04 1.09
C GLY A 483 -22.98 27.42 0.01
N GLU A 484 -22.54 27.67 -1.22
CA GLU A 484 -23.42 28.05 -2.32
C GLU A 484 -24.00 26.84 -3.07
N SER A 485 -25.04 27.11 -3.86
CA SER A 485 -25.68 26.13 -4.72
C SER A 485 -25.88 26.68 -6.12
N THR A 486 -25.72 25.82 -7.13
CA THR A 486 -26.02 26.11 -8.53
C THR A 486 -27.05 25.12 -9.07
N THR A 487 -27.73 25.51 -10.15
CA THR A 487 -28.68 24.64 -10.83
C THR A 487 -28.06 24.14 -12.11
N ILE A 488 -27.95 22.83 -12.24
CA ILE A 488 -27.53 22.16 -13.45
C ILE A 488 -28.80 21.79 -14.23
N SER A 489 -28.90 22.24 -15.48
CA SER A 489 -30.05 21.96 -16.34
C SER A 489 -29.62 21.40 -17.68
N TYR A 490 -30.27 20.34 -18.13
CA TYR A 490 -29.98 19.68 -19.42
C TYR A 490 -31.29 19.40 -20.16
N ASP A 491 -31.26 19.54 -21.48
CA ASP A 491 -32.35 19.11 -22.34
C ASP A 491 -32.09 17.66 -22.75
N LEU A 492 -33.01 16.75 -22.39
CA LEU A 492 -32.90 15.30 -22.63
C LEU A 492 -33.25 14.99 -24.10
N VAL A 493 -32.43 15.48 -25.04
CA VAL A 493 -32.58 15.22 -26.46
C VAL A 493 -31.85 13.92 -26.80
N GLY A 494 -32.55 12.89 -27.27
CA GLY A 494 -31.95 11.62 -27.69
C GLY A 494 -31.95 10.48 -26.66
N VAL A 495 -32.43 10.69 -25.43
CA VAL A 495 -32.58 9.60 -24.43
C VAL A 495 -33.62 8.55 -24.85
N ARG A 496 -34.49 8.91 -25.82
CA ARG A 496 -35.52 8.05 -26.44
C ARG A 496 -35.00 6.68 -26.90
N ASP A 497 -33.78 6.59 -27.40
CA ASP A 497 -33.24 5.36 -28.01
C ASP A 497 -32.43 4.49 -27.04
N SER A 498 -32.11 5.01 -25.85
CA SER A 498 -31.07 4.43 -24.99
C SER A 498 -31.44 3.11 -24.29
N ARG A 499 -32.72 2.69 -24.30
CA ARG A 499 -33.26 1.57 -23.47
C ARG A 499 -32.82 1.61 -22.00
N ALA A 500 -32.31 2.74 -21.52
CA ALA A 500 -31.67 2.84 -20.22
C ALA A 500 -32.73 2.91 -19.13
N ALA A 501 -32.58 2.08 -18.10
CA ALA A 501 -33.47 2.10 -16.93
C ALA A 501 -33.18 3.29 -16.00
N PHE A 502 -32.01 3.93 -16.13
CA PHE A 502 -31.55 5.00 -15.25
C PHE A 502 -30.81 6.09 -16.03
N LEU A 503 -31.02 7.33 -15.59
CA LEU A 503 -30.13 8.45 -15.84
C LEU A 503 -29.12 8.53 -14.69
N THR A 504 -27.83 8.55 -15.01
CA THR A 504 -26.75 8.70 -14.04
C THR A 504 -26.18 10.11 -14.14
N ILE A 505 -26.03 10.77 -13.00
CA ILE A 505 -25.33 12.06 -12.89
C ILE A 505 -24.09 11.84 -12.03
N ASP A 506 -22.93 11.99 -12.65
CA ASP A 506 -21.63 11.89 -11.99
C ASP A 506 -21.03 13.28 -11.81
N VAL A 507 -20.91 13.73 -10.57
CA VAL A 507 -20.27 15.01 -10.22
C VAL A 507 -18.90 14.73 -9.63
N ALA A 508 -17.86 15.32 -10.21
CA ALA A 508 -16.49 15.23 -9.71
C ALA A 508 -15.83 16.60 -9.68
N GLY A 509 -14.73 16.73 -8.92
CA GLY A 509 -13.89 17.91 -9.01
C GLY A 509 -13.18 17.99 -10.36
N ALA A 510 -13.10 19.18 -10.94
CA ALA A 510 -12.40 19.42 -12.20
C ALA A 510 -10.89 19.57 -11.95
N ALA A 511 -10.19 18.49 -11.64
CA ALA A 511 -8.74 18.53 -11.43
C ALA A 511 -8.01 18.89 -12.74
N ARG A 512 -7.07 19.85 -12.69
CA ARG A 512 -6.13 20.19 -13.78
C ARG A 512 -4.82 19.38 -13.69
N VAL A 513 -4.88 18.10 -13.30
CA VAL A 513 -3.77 17.13 -13.03
C VAL A 513 -3.48 16.94 -11.53
N GLY A 514 -3.54 15.68 -11.06
CA GLY A 514 -3.25 15.23 -9.67
C GLY A 514 -4.45 14.58 -8.94
N PRO A 515 -4.22 13.75 -7.90
CA PRO A 515 -5.29 13.23 -7.06
C PRO A 515 -5.92 14.37 -6.25
N THR A 516 -7.23 14.58 -6.40
CA THR A 516 -7.96 15.64 -5.70
C THR A 516 -8.97 15.07 -4.71
N CYS A 517 -9.10 15.73 -3.57
CA CYS A 517 -9.98 15.32 -2.47
C CYS A 517 -11.44 15.73 -2.68
N PHE A 518 -12.00 15.31 -3.81
CA PHE A 518 -13.40 15.51 -4.18
C PHE A 518 -14.04 14.14 -4.40
N PRO A 519 -14.74 13.57 -3.40
CA PRO A 519 -15.43 12.31 -3.61
C PRO A 519 -16.44 12.48 -4.77
N PRO A 520 -16.37 11.66 -5.83
CA PRO A 520 -17.33 11.75 -6.90
C PRO A 520 -18.71 11.41 -6.36
N LEU A 521 -19.69 12.25 -6.64
CA LEU A 521 -21.08 12.01 -6.28
C LEU A 521 -21.80 11.44 -7.49
N GLN A 522 -22.25 10.19 -7.38
CA GLN A 522 -23.09 9.55 -8.38
C GLN A 522 -24.54 9.48 -7.88
N VAL A 523 -25.46 10.06 -8.65
CA VAL A 523 -26.91 9.95 -8.42
C VAL A 523 -27.56 9.23 -9.59
N LYS A 524 -28.34 8.19 -9.29
CA LYS A 524 -29.11 7.42 -10.27
C LYS A 524 -30.58 7.77 -10.15
N ILE A 525 -31.19 8.16 -11.27
CA ILE A 525 -32.58 8.55 -11.36
C ILE A 525 -33.30 7.54 -12.26
N PRO A 526 -34.36 6.88 -11.77
CA PRO A 526 -35.10 5.93 -12.59
C PRO A 526 -35.81 6.65 -13.74
N ILE A 527 -35.74 6.04 -14.93
CA ILE A 527 -36.49 6.45 -16.12
C ILE A 527 -37.69 5.52 -16.22
N GLU A 528 -38.89 6.08 -16.09
CA GLU A 528 -40.13 5.34 -16.32
C GLU A 528 -40.66 5.68 -17.73
N PRO A 529 -40.71 4.70 -18.65
CA PRO A 529 -41.31 4.94 -19.95
C PRO A 529 -42.81 5.18 -19.73
N GLN A 530 -43.34 6.30 -20.24
CA GLN A 530 -44.77 6.50 -20.24
C GLN A 530 -45.40 5.39 -21.09
N THR A 531 -46.15 4.49 -20.47
CA THR A 531 -46.84 3.40 -21.16
C THR A 531 -47.93 4.01 -22.03
N ILE A 532 -47.61 4.25 -23.30
CA ILE A 532 -48.63 4.45 -24.31
C ILE A 532 -49.37 3.12 -24.42
N TYR A 533 -50.59 3.07 -23.91
CA TYR A 533 -51.55 2.10 -24.39
C TYR A 533 -51.75 2.41 -25.87
N GLU A 534 -51.00 1.76 -26.76
CA GLU A 534 -51.42 1.65 -28.15
C GLU A 534 -52.78 0.98 -28.10
N THR A 535 -53.84 1.78 -28.20
CA THR A 535 -55.18 1.26 -28.40
C THR A 535 -55.12 0.49 -29.70
N PHE A 536 -55.03 -0.84 -29.60
CA PHE A 536 -55.20 -1.73 -30.74
C PHE A 536 -56.62 -1.49 -31.25
N VAL A 537 -56.79 -0.55 -32.18
CA VAL A 537 -58.07 -0.29 -32.83
C VAL A 537 -58.29 -1.48 -33.76
N MET A 538 -58.92 -2.54 -33.26
CA MET A 538 -59.39 -3.61 -34.12
C MET A 538 -60.44 -3.03 -35.06
N ASP A 539 -60.20 -3.19 -36.36
CA ASP A 539 -61.15 -2.77 -37.38
C ASP A 539 -62.52 -3.44 -37.15
N ARG A 540 -63.60 -2.71 -37.43
CA ARG A 540 -64.98 -3.18 -37.21
C ARG A 540 -65.26 -4.49 -37.93
N ALA A 541 -64.63 -4.71 -39.08
CA ALA A 541 -64.73 -5.95 -39.83
C ALA A 541 -64.17 -7.15 -39.06
N VAL A 542 -63.04 -6.98 -38.36
CA VAL A 542 -62.41 -8.02 -37.56
C VAL A 542 -63.27 -8.35 -36.34
N ILE A 543 -63.84 -7.33 -35.69
CA ILE A 543 -64.74 -7.54 -34.54
C ILE A 543 -65.98 -8.33 -34.95
N LEU A 544 -66.62 -7.98 -36.07
CA LEU A 544 -67.79 -8.71 -36.59
C LEU A 544 -67.43 -10.15 -36.99
N LEU A 545 -66.24 -10.38 -37.55
CA LEU A 545 -65.76 -11.72 -37.87
C LEU A 545 -65.56 -12.57 -36.61
N VAL A 546 -64.97 -12.00 -35.55
CA VAL A 546 -64.78 -12.71 -34.27
C VAL A 546 -66.13 -13.03 -33.61
N LEU A 547 -67.08 -12.08 -33.63
CA LEU A 547 -68.41 -12.32 -33.05
C LEU A 547 -69.21 -13.38 -33.81
N SER A 548 -69.17 -13.35 -35.14
CA SER A 548 -69.86 -14.35 -35.98
C SER A 548 -69.27 -15.75 -35.82
N THR A 549 -67.94 -15.87 -35.85
CA THR A 549 -67.25 -17.16 -35.62
C THR A 549 -67.48 -17.70 -34.21
N TYR A 550 -67.51 -16.84 -33.19
CA TYR A 550 -67.88 -17.21 -31.82
C TYR A 550 -69.31 -17.78 -31.76
N ALA A 551 -70.30 -17.06 -32.32
CA ALA A 551 -71.69 -17.49 -32.31
C ALA A 551 -71.88 -18.87 -32.99
N ILE A 552 -71.22 -19.08 -34.14
CA ILE A 552 -71.23 -20.37 -34.85
C ILE A 552 -70.60 -21.48 -34.00
N THR A 553 -69.46 -21.20 -33.36
CA THR A 553 -68.74 -22.17 -32.53
C THR A 553 -69.56 -22.59 -31.31
N ILE A 554 -70.19 -21.64 -30.62
CA ILE A 554 -71.06 -21.91 -29.47
C ILE A 554 -72.29 -22.72 -29.87
N LEU A 555 -72.91 -22.39 -31.01
CA LEU A 555 -74.03 -23.15 -31.55
C LEU A 555 -73.62 -24.60 -31.83
N PHE A 556 -72.48 -24.80 -32.51
CA PHE A 556 -71.95 -26.13 -32.82
C PHE A 556 -71.63 -26.93 -31.56
N LEU A 557 -70.94 -26.32 -30.59
CA LEU A 557 -70.64 -26.97 -29.31
C LEU A 557 -71.90 -27.34 -28.51
N SER A 558 -72.95 -26.51 -28.59
CA SER A 558 -74.24 -26.79 -27.95
C SER A 558 -74.96 -27.97 -28.60
N ILE A 559 -74.91 -28.06 -29.94
CA ILE A 559 -75.41 -29.22 -30.68
C ILE A 559 -74.61 -30.47 -30.30
N CYS A 560 -73.28 -30.40 -30.27
CA CYS A 560 -72.43 -31.52 -29.85
C CYS A 560 -72.75 -31.97 -28.41
N ALA A 561 -72.86 -31.03 -27.46
CA ALA A 561 -73.25 -31.33 -26.08
C ALA A 561 -74.61 -32.03 -26.02
N HIS A 562 -75.59 -31.52 -26.78
CA HIS A 562 -76.92 -32.11 -26.85
C HIS A 562 -76.91 -33.52 -27.42
N VAL A 563 -76.18 -33.75 -28.53
CA VAL A 563 -76.01 -35.08 -29.13
C VAL A 563 -75.34 -36.05 -28.15
N VAL A 564 -74.25 -35.63 -27.49
CA VAL A 564 -73.55 -36.44 -26.49
C VAL A 564 -74.46 -36.80 -25.33
N TRP A 565 -75.27 -35.85 -24.85
CA TRP A 565 -76.23 -36.09 -23.78
C TRP A 565 -77.36 -37.03 -24.22
N ARG A 566 -77.97 -36.79 -25.38
CA ARG A 566 -79.13 -37.53 -25.90
C ARG A 566 -78.79 -38.99 -26.23
N PHE A 567 -77.60 -39.23 -26.77
CA PHE A 567 -77.14 -40.55 -27.19
C PHE A 567 -76.13 -41.18 -26.21
N ARG A 568 -76.03 -40.66 -24.97
CA ARG A 568 -75.09 -41.16 -23.94
C ARG A 568 -75.26 -42.64 -23.60
N THR A 569 -76.43 -43.22 -23.89
CA THR A 569 -76.76 -44.62 -23.61
C THR A 569 -76.38 -45.58 -24.73
N CYS A 570 -76.13 -45.07 -25.95
CA CYS A 570 -75.73 -45.85 -27.12
C CYS A 570 -74.32 -46.43 -26.94
N THR A 571 -74.13 -47.66 -27.42
CA THR A 571 -72.88 -48.43 -27.25
C THR A 571 -71.65 -47.67 -27.75
N MET A 572 -71.76 -47.02 -28.90
CA MET A 572 -70.69 -46.20 -29.49
C MET A 572 -70.25 -45.04 -28.57
N MET A 573 -71.21 -44.34 -27.96
CA MET A 573 -70.94 -43.18 -27.11
C MET A 573 -70.43 -43.59 -25.72
N LYS A 574 -70.93 -44.71 -25.17
CA LYS A 574 -70.41 -45.32 -23.94
C LYS A 574 -68.94 -45.73 -24.06
N ALA A 575 -68.55 -46.33 -25.18
CA ALA A 575 -67.16 -46.72 -25.44
C ALA A 575 -66.19 -45.52 -25.40
N SER A 576 -66.67 -44.35 -25.86
CA SER A 576 -65.89 -43.12 -25.89
C SER A 576 -65.82 -42.34 -24.57
N SER A 577 -66.41 -42.86 -23.48
CA SER A 577 -66.46 -42.25 -22.15
C SER A 577 -67.13 -40.86 -22.14
N PRO A 578 -68.47 -40.79 -22.07
CA PRO A 578 -69.22 -39.55 -22.31
C PRO A 578 -68.94 -38.44 -21.28
N ARG A 579 -68.50 -38.79 -20.06
CA ARG A 579 -68.11 -37.81 -19.04
C ARG A 579 -66.88 -36.99 -19.46
N PHE A 580 -65.86 -37.64 -20.02
CA PHE A 580 -64.65 -36.96 -20.51
C PHE A 580 -64.94 -36.09 -21.73
N LEU A 581 -65.89 -36.51 -22.58
CA LEU A 581 -66.32 -35.74 -23.73
C LEU A 581 -67.10 -34.48 -23.32
N MET A 582 -67.99 -34.57 -22.32
CA MET A 582 -68.69 -33.41 -21.78
C MET A 582 -67.73 -32.43 -21.08
N THR A 583 -66.71 -32.90 -20.36
CA THR A 583 -65.67 -32.01 -19.78
C THR A 583 -64.85 -31.31 -20.87
N ALA A 584 -64.52 -32.01 -21.97
CA ALA A 584 -63.78 -31.41 -23.07
C ALA A 584 -64.61 -30.33 -23.80
N ILE A 585 -65.90 -30.57 -23.99
CA ILE A 585 -66.84 -29.60 -24.55
C ILE A 585 -67.00 -28.40 -23.62
N ALA A 586 -67.10 -28.59 -22.30
CA ALA A 586 -67.15 -27.49 -21.33
C ALA A 586 -65.89 -26.61 -21.38
N GLY A 587 -64.70 -27.21 -21.51
CA GLY A 587 -63.47 -26.46 -21.75
C GLY A 587 -63.46 -25.72 -23.07
N ALA A 588 -64.02 -26.31 -24.13
CA ALA A 588 -64.10 -25.67 -25.44
C ALA A 588 -65.06 -24.46 -25.42
N PHE A 589 -66.13 -24.52 -24.62
CA PHE A 589 -66.98 -23.36 -24.34
C PHE A 589 -66.18 -22.23 -23.65
N LEU A 590 -65.40 -22.54 -22.61
CA LEU A 590 -64.56 -21.55 -21.92
C LEU A 590 -63.50 -20.94 -22.86
N PHE A 591 -62.91 -21.76 -23.72
CA PHE A 591 -61.94 -21.34 -24.71
C PHE A 591 -62.58 -20.44 -25.79
N ALA A 592 -63.78 -20.78 -26.25
CA ALA A 592 -64.55 -19.94 -27.16
C ALA A 592 -64.93 -18.60 -26.50
N THR A 593 -65.35 -18.60 -25.23
CA THR A 593 -65.66 -17.34 -24.51
C THR A 593 -64.45 -16.43 -24.34
N ALA A 594 -63.23 -16.99 -24.29
CA ALA A 594 -62.02 -16.19 -24.26
C ALA A 594 -61.87 -15.32 -25.54
N SER A 595 -62.27 -15.84 -26.70
CA SER A 595 -62.23 -15.09 -27.97
C SER A 595 -63.14 -13.85 -27.96
N LEU A 596 -64.26 -13.90 -27.24
CA LEU A 596 -65.15 -12.76 -27.04
C LEU A 596 -64.48 -11.65 -26.22
N ALA A 597 -63.67 -12.01 -25.23
CA ALA A 597 -62.93 -11.03 -24.43
C ALA A 597 -61.88 -10.28 -25.27
N PHE A 598 -61.42 -10.84 -26.39
CA PHE A 598 -60.56 -10.15 -27.36
C PHE A 598 -61.32 -9.18 -28.28
N ALA A 599 -62.63 -9.37 -28.48
CA ALA A 599 -63.47 -8.46 -29.27
C ALA A 599 -63.86 -7.17 -28.50
N VAL A 600 -63.73 -7.16 -27.18
CA VAL A 600 -63.97 -5.98 -26.33
C VAL A 600 -62.65 -5.21 -26.14
N LEU A 601 -62.62 -3.93 -26.54
CA LEU A 601 -61.45 -3.08 -26.32
C LEU A 601 -61.25 -2.84 -24.80
N PRO A 602 -60.03 -3.01 -24.26
CA PRO A 602 -59.77 -2.70 -22.87
C PRO A 602 -59.86 -1.18 -22.68
N THR A 603 -60.75 -0.74 -21.79
CA THR A 603 -60.85 0.64 -21.33
C THR A 603 -59.87 0.86 -20.16
N PRO A 604 -59.35 2.09 -19.95
CA PRO A 604 -58.37 2.37 -18.90
C PRO A 604 -58.94 2.35 -17.47
N ASP A 605 -60.24 2.10 -17.31
CA ASP A 605 -60.91 1.96 -16.02
C ASP A 605 -60.75 0.53 -15.45
N ALA A 606 -61.18 0.34 -14.20
CA ALA A 606 -61.12 -0.96 -13.52
C ALA A 606 -61.81 -2.09 -14.31
N ALA A 607 -62.78 -1.75 -15.17
CA ALA A 607 -63.45 -2.70 -16.05
C ALA A 607 -62.53 -3.28 -17.13
N GLY A 608 -61.65 -2.49 -17.73
CA GLY A 608 -60.70 -3.01 -18.73
C GLY A 608 -59.59 -3.88 -18.13
N LEU A 609 -59.19 -3.63 -16.87
CA LEU A 609 -58.27 -4.51 -16.14
C LEU A 609 -58.88 -5.92 -15.95
N ILE A 610 -60.17 -5.98 -15.63
CA ILE A 610 -60.92 -7.24 -15.48
C ILE A 610 -60.99 -7.99 -16.81
N VAL A 611 -61.27 -7.30 -17.93
CA VAL A 611 -61.31 -7.92 -19.27
C VAL A 611 -59.93 -8.48 -19.66
N CYS A 612 -58.85 -7.77 -19.35
CA CYS A 612 -57.50 -8.22 -19.64
C CYS A 612 -57.11 -9.48 -18.85
N GLN A 613 -57.40 -9.51 -17.54
CA GLN A 613 -57.17 -10.71 -16.73
C GLN A 613 -58.05 -11.88 -17.17
N ALA A 614 -59.31 -11.61 -17.53
CA ALA A 614 -60.24 -12.63 -18.01
C ALA A 614 -59.74 -13.32 -19.29
N ARG A 615 -59.08 -12.60 -20.22
CA ARG A 615 -58.49 -13.20 -21.44
C ARG A 615 -57.49 -14.30 -21.09
N TRP A 616 -56.55 -14.01 -20.19
CA TRP A 616 -55.50 -14.96 -19.84
C TRP A 616 -56.05 -16.17 -19.07
N TRP A 617 -56.93 -15.90 -18.10
CA TRP A 617 -57.55 -16.95 -17.30
C TRP A 617 -58.47 -17.87 -18.12
N MET A 618 -59.37 -17.33 -18.94
CA MET A 618 -60.29 -18.13 -19.74
C MET A 618 -59.57 -18.96 -20.82
N THR A 619 -58.52 -18.40 -21.44
CA THR A 619 -57.71 -19.13 -22.43
C THR A 619 -56.98 -20.31 -21.77
N THR A 620 -56.34 -20.06 -20.62
CA THR A 620 -55.56 -21.08 -19.91
C THR A 620 -56.48 -22.16 -19.33
N PHE A 621 -57.56 -21.79 -18.65
CA PHE A 621 -58.51 -22.76 -18.10
C PHE A 621 -59.25 -23.53 -19.19
N GLY A 622 -59.67 -22.86 -20.28
CA GLY A 622 -60.28 -23.52 -21.44
C GLY A 622 -59.35 -24.56 -22.06
N PHE A 623 -58.09 -24.21 -22.29
CA PHE A 623 -57.08 -25.14 -22.82
C PHE A 623 -56.90 -26.36 -21.91
N VAL A 624 -56.65 -26.14 -20.62
CA VAL A 624 -56.44 -27.24 -19.66
C VAL A 624 -57.67 -28.15 -19.59
N THR A 625 -58.86 -27.58 -19.44
CA THR A 625 -60.09 -28.37 -19.30
C THR A 625 -60.50 -29.11 -20.59
N THR A 626 -60.12 -28.62 -21.78
CA THR A 626 -60.31 -29.35 -23.05
C THR A 626 -59.29 -30.46 -23.23
N PHE A 627 -58.00 -30.19 -23.04
CA PHE A 627 -56.94 -31.12 -23.40
C PHE A 627 -56.64 -32.16 -22.31
N SER A 628 -56.79 -31.85 -21.02
CA SER A 628 -56.59 -32.82 -19.93
C SER A 628 -57.44 -34.09 -20.07
N PRO A 629 -58.77 -34.05 -20.33
CA PRO A 629 -59.55 -35.27 -20.54
C PRO A 629 -59.17 -36.01 -21.83
N LEU A 630 -58.71 -35.30 -22.87
CA LEU A 630 -58.21 -35.92 -24.11
C LEU A 630 -56.91 -36.69 -23.85
N PHE A 631 -55.95 -36.10 -23.12
CA PHE A 631 -54.71 -36.78 -22.73
C PHE A 631 -54.96 -37.97 -21.81
N LEU A 632 -55.89 -37.87 -20.86
CA LEU A 632 -56.27 -39.01 -20.03
C LEU A 632 -56.91 -40.13 -20.85
N LYS A 633 -57.71 -39.79 -21.87
CA LYS A 633 -58.31 -40.75 -22.79
C LYS A 633 -57.25 -41.43 -23.67
N THR A 634 -56.32 -40.67 -24.26
CA THR A 634 -55.23 -41.24 -25.07
C THR A 634 -54.26 -42.06 -24.22
N TYR A 635 -53.96 -41.63 -22.99
CA TYR A 635 -53.16 -42.40 -22.04
C TYR A 635 -53.84 -43.72 -21.65
N ARG A 636 -55.15 -43.70 -21.38
CA ARG A 636 -55.92 -44.92 -21.11
C ARG A 636 -55.85 -45.88 -22.29
N ILE A 637 -56.00 -45.40 -23.52
CA ILE A 637 -55.84 -46.22 -24.73
C ILE A 637 -54.42 -46.81 -24.77
N HIS A 638 -53.39 -45.96 -24.66
CA HIS A 638 -51.98 -46.39 -24.65
C HIS A 638 -51.65 -47.38 -23.52
N LYS A 639 -52.34 -47.34 -22.37
CA LYS A 639 -52.13 -48.32 -21.28
C LYS A 639 -52.86 -49.65 -21.54
N VAL A 640 -54.03 -49.60 -22.19
CA VAL A 640 -54.86 -50.77 -22.51
C VAL A 640 -54.31 -51.54 -23.72
N THR A 641 -53.74 -50.88 -24.72
CA THR A 641 -53.21 -51.54 -25.94
C THR A 641 -52.04 -52.52 -25.68
N PRO A 642 -51.06 -52.21 -24.81
CA PRO A 642 -49.98 -53.14 -24.44
C PRO A 642 -50.47 -54.31 -23.59
N THR A 643 -51.49 -54.10 -22.74
CA THR A 643 -52.10 -55.17 -21.93
C THR A 643 -52.96 -56.11 -22.78
N THR A 644 -53.57 -55.63 -23.87
CA THR A 644 -54.22 -56.49 -24.88
C THR A 644 -53.20 -57.25 -25.73
N ARG A 645 -52.06 -56.65 -26.11
CA ARG A 645 -50.96 -57.39 -26.77
C ARG A 645 -50.38 -58.51 -25.89
N ARG A 646 -50.20 -58.28 -24.58
CA ARG A 646 -49.79 -59.33 -23.62
C ARG A 646 -50.88 -60.39 -23.38
N GLY A 647 -52.16 -59.99 -23.29
CA GLY A 647 -53.29 -60.91 -23.12
C GLY A 647 -53.57 -61.80 -24.32
N VAL A 648 -53.41 -61.29 -25.56
CA VAL A 648 -53.52 -62.10 -26.79
C VAL A 648 -52.32 -63.05 -26.94
N HIS A 649 -51.13 -62.64 -26.50
CA HIS A 649 -49.94 -63.52 -26.49
C HIS A 649 -50.04 -64.62 -25.41
N LEU A 650 -50.58 -64.31 -24.23
CA LEU A 650 -50.87 -65.29 -23.16
C LEU A 650 -52.05 -66.22 -23.51
N MET A 651 -53.09 -65.75 -24.19
CA MET A 651 -54.16 -66.64 -24.69
C MET A 651 -53.68 -67.53 -25.84
N ARG A 652 -52.78 -67.07 -26.72
CA ARG A 652 -52.13 -67.94 -27.71
C ARG A 652 -51.23 -68.99 -27.05
N LEU A 653 -50.45 -68.62 -26.03
CA LEU A 653 -49.60 -69.55 -25.28
C LEU A 653 -50.41 -70.55 -24.43
N TYR A 654 -51.54 -70.14 -23.86
CA TYR A 654 -52.45 -71.02 -23.11
C TYR A 654 -53.23 -71.99 -24.02
N ARG A 655 -53.54 -71.60 -25.26
CA ARG A 655 -54.10 -72.50 -26.28
C ARG A 655 -53.08 -73.48 -26.86
N SER A 656 -51.79 -73.15 -26.88
CA SER A 656 -50.73 -74.07 -27.34
C SER A 656 -50.19 -75.01 -26.26
N SER A 657 -50.65 -74.88 -25.00
CA SER A 657 -50.24 -75.73 -23.87
C SER A 657 -51.38 -76.62 -23.33
N ARG A 658 -52.49 -76.73 -24.06
CA ARG A 658 -53.55 -77.74 -23.88
C ARG A 658 -53.89 -78.30 -25.27
N TRP A 659 -53.25 -79.42 -25.60
CA TRP A 659 -53.50 -80.31 -26.74
C TRP A 659 -53.08 -79.82 -28.12
#